data_AF-A0A1I2SM58-F1
#
_entry.id   AF-A0A1I2SM58-F1
#
_cell.length_a   1.000
_cell.length_b   1.000
_cell.length_c   1.000
_cell.angle_alpha   90.00
_cell.angle_beta   90.00
_cell.angle_gamma   90.00
#
_symmetry.space_group_name_H-M   'P 1'
#
loop_
_entity.id
_entity.type
_entity.pdbx_description
1 polymer ?
#
loop_
_entity_poly.entity_id
_entity_poly.type
_entity_poly.pdbx_seq_one_letter_code
_entity_poly.pdbx_strand_id
1 'polypeptide(L)'
;MYKLRKISGLMTIVVLLSMCLAGCDTSSVPFVGKTSAKDVKKEVAEALPGIICWGDSLTFGYNGEGSSYPNTLANDIKEDMCDIPVVNMGACGEDSLSIAGRSGGIPLVVSEDFTIPSDTTEVSFKLSSKDGRAVKPLLYTDVGINECSIAGVKGTIRMKSYENPADGYLFKRTEVGSEQQVKSGEKITTFASKSYRNYISIVFVGTNGGYDNLDDLIKQQKAIINSRTKNTDRYLIVGLTSGSAKDFKEFDKVMKKTYKDKYFNLREYLTTDALKNANITPTTEDEQYMKNGVIPPSLRSDAVHYNKVGYEQVGHGIYEKLDKLGYFDGVKKALKGLSKEERKKISQEMDEKGTKTLAFDPTRKDAFKFAANLGPGINIGNSLDCHGSTQGKSITAQETSWGLPKVSKAFIKTLKKNGFKSVRIPITWEEHINGDGDIDAKWLNHVKEVVDYAYSEDMYVVIDIHHDSWVDISTTNFQRTMGKGKIVWKQIANKFKNYDDHLIFEGFNEVRLVGTDLEWGLGNQGAYDAINVLNKMFVETVRSTKGNNATRYLIVSGYRDGSDDEILKNIAVPDDSHIMVAVHSYDPYKFAAEGENGTPVKDGVDTWDANNVEDKGSIDHIVNNVKTFSQANNVPVIMTELGAVDKNNEASRVAWCNYYIPKLKEANVPYMWWDNGYVEGETGKYGLFDRNTNKVVFKDLLETIK
;
A
#
# COMPACT_ATOMS: atom_id res chain seq x y z
N MET A 1 -23.81 92.93 16.83
CA MET A 1 -24.46 91.61 17.04
C MET A 1 -23.68 90.62 16.16
N TYR A 2 -22.69 89.82 16.59
CA TYR A 2 -22.56 88.92 17.76
C TYR A 2 -23.67 87.84 17.82
N LYS A 3 -23.41 86.53 17.99
CA LYS A 3 -22.15 85.72 17.94
C LYS A 3 -22.46 84.18 17.93
N LEU A 4 -21.63 83.38 17.25
CA LEU A 4 -21.12 82.01 17.59
C LEU A 4 -22.00 80.80 18.05
N ARG A 5 -21.88 79.68 17.28
CA ARG A 5 -21.49 78.26 17.63
C ARG A 5 -22.24 77.34 18.66
N LYS A 6 -22.39 76.06 18.21
CA LYS A 6 -21.93 74.73 18.80
C LYS A 6 -22.87 73.75 19.56
N ILE A 7 -22.63 72.43 19.35
CA ILE A 7 -22.80 71.23 20.24
C ILE A 7 -24.28 70.78 20.51
N SER A 8 -24.66 69.51 20.78
CA SER A 8 -24.01 68.18 21.04
C SER A 8 -24.42 67.10 19.98
N GLY A 9 -24.41 65.75 20.13
CA GLY A 9 -24.15 64.79 21.24
C GLY A 9 -23.96 63.32 20.73
N LEU A 10 -24.18 62.25 21.56
CA LEU A 10 -23.87 60.83 21.23
C LEU A 10 -24.78 59.78 21.93
N MET A 11 -24.97 58.60 21.29
CA MET A 11 -25.27 57.23 21.82
C MET A 11 -26.46 56.93 22.78
N THR A 12 -27.21 55.82 22.51
CA THR A 12 -27.31 54.59 23.38
C THR A 12 -28.45 53.59 22.96
N ILE A 13 -28.05 52.38 22.49
CA ILE A 13 -28.59 51.00 22.73
C ILE A 13 -29.99 50.49 22.22
N VAL A 14 -29.90 49.51 21.28
CA VAL A 14 -30.56 48.16 21.16
C VAL A 14 -32.09 47.98 20.94
N VAL A 15 -32.46 47.27 19.84
CA VAL A 15 -33.26 45.99 19.78
C VAL A 15 -33.62 45.60 18.32
N LEU A 16 -33.15 44.42 17.90
CA LEU A 16 -33.62 43.39 16.93
C LEU A 16 -34.46 43.65 15.65
N LEU A 17 -34.12 42.81 14.65
CA LEU A 17 -34.94 42.15 13.61
C LEU A 17 -35.64 42.97 12.50
N SER A 18 -35.05 42.95 11.29
CA SER A 18 -35.42 41.97 10.23
C SER A 18 -35.01 42.46 8.85
N MET A 19 -34.14 41.70 8.16
CA MET A 19 -34.23 41.34 6.73
C MET A 19 -32.94 40.65 6.32
N CYS A 20 -33.04 39.41 5.87
CA CYS A 20 -31.92 38.61 5.39
C CYS A 20 -32.33 37.90 4.10
N LEU A 21 -31.32 37.59 3.25
CA LEU A 21 -31.39 36.72 2.08
C LEU A 21 -32.09 37.27 0.81
N ALA A 22 -31.30 37.97 -0.01
CA ALA A 22 -31.31 37.80 -1.46
C ALA A 22 -29.85 37.84 -1.96
N GLY A 23 -29.47 36.86 -2.79
CA GLY A 23 -28.07 36.48 -3.01
C GLY A 23 -27.12 37.56 -3.51
N CYS A 24 -25.89 37.53 -2.97
CA CYS A 24 -24.71 38.10 -3.61
C CYS A 24 -23.62 37.02 -3.62
N ASP A 25 -23.06 36.75 -4.78
CA ASP A 25 -22.07 35.69 -5.02
C ASP A 25 -20.70 36.11 -4.43
N THR A 26 -20.28 35.46 -3.35
CA THR A 26 -18.99 35.73 -2.68
C THR A 26 -17.94 34.69 -3.06
N SER A 27 -17.52 34.69 -4.33
CA SER A 27 -16.49 33.74 -4.83
C SER A 27 -15.36 34.37 -5.67
N SER A 28 -15.15 35.69 -5.58
CA SER A 28 -13.96 36.35 -6.16
C SER A 28 -13.31 37.36 -5.19
N VAL A 29 -12.36 36.89 -4.37
CA VAL A 29 -11.40 37.79 -3.70
C VAL A 29 -10.42 38.31 -4.77
N PRO A 30 -10.25 39.62 -4.96
CA PRO A 30 -9.31 40.12 -5.95
C PRO A 30 -7.87 39.94 -5.47
N PHE A 31 -7.04 39.22 -6.24
CA PHE A 31 -5.59 39.20 -6.04
C PHE A 31 -5.03 40.62 -6.25
N VAL A 32 -4.66 41.30 -5.17
CA VAL A 32 -4.08 42.65 -5.25
C VAL A 32 -2.59 42.55 -5.58
N GLY A 33 -2.22 42.80 -6.84
CA GLY A 33 -0.85 43.16 -7.23
C GLY A 33 -0.02 42.12 -7.97
N LYS A 34 -0.53 40.90 -8.18
CA LYS A 34 0.06 39.91 -9.11
C LYS A 34 -1.02 39.19 -9.93
N THR A 35 -0.58 38.66 -11.07
CA THR A 35 -1.31 37.89 -12.07
C THR A 35 -1.97 36.63 -11.51
N SER A 36 -2.86 36.01 -12.30
CA SER A 36 -3.81 34.98 -11.85
C SER A 36 -3.14 33.74 -11.22
N ALA A 37 -3.90 32.92 -10.49
CA ALA A 37 -3.41 31.66 -9.92
C ALA A 37 -2.72 30.75 -10.96
N LYS A 38 -3.15 30.81 -12.23
CA LYS A 38 -2.53 30.12 -13.36
C LYS A 38 -1.11 30.63 -13.68
N ASP A 39 -0.88 31.93 -13.52
CA ASP A 39 0.41 32.57 -13.78
C ASP A 39 1.38 32.31 -12.62
N VAL A 40 0.90 32.34 -11.38
CA VAL A 40 1.69 31.92 -10.20
C VAL A 40 2.13 30.46 -10.31
N LYS A 41 1.22 29.55 -10.70
CA LYS A 41 1.57 28.13 -10.98
C LYS A 41 2.68 28.01 -12.02
N LYS A 42 2.64 28.83 -13.08
CA LYS A 42 3.68 28.85 -14.11
C LYS A 42 5.01 29.35 -13.57
N GLU A 43 5.04 30.45 -12.80
CA GLU A 43 6.25 30.95 -12.15
C GLU A 43 6.88 29.91 -11.21
N VAL A 44 6.06 29.22 -10.40
CA VAL A 44 6.50 28.13 -9.51
C VAL A 44 7.10 26.97 -10.32
N ALA A 45 6.39 26.46 -11.32
CA ALA A 45 6.85 25.34 -12.13
C ALA A 45 8.09 25.67 -12.99
N GLU A 46 8.30 26.93 -13.35
CA GLU A 46 9.53 27.40 -14.01
C GLU A 46 10.71 27.53 -13.02
N ALA A 47 10.47 27.95 -11.78
CA ALA A 47 11.48 28.07 -10.74
C ALA A 47 11.94 26.72 -10.15
N LEU A 48 10.99 25.82 -9.90
CA LEU A 48 11.22 24.46 -9.42
C LEU A 48 10.18 23.50 -10.02
N PRO A 49 10.51 22.81 -11.14
CA PRO A 49 9.61 21.84 -11.76
C PRO A 49 9.31 20.60 -10.92
N GLY A 50 10.17 20.32 -9.93
CA GLY A 50 10.10 19.16 -9.05
C GLY A 50 11.50 18.69 -8.58
N ILE A 51 11.49 17.72 -7.68
CA ILE A 51 12.66 17.07 -7.08
C ILE A 51 12.57 15.56 -7.35
N ILE A 52 13.69 14.92 -7.67
CA ILE A 52 13.79 13.47 -7.83
C ILE A 52 14.85 12.89 -6.89
N CYS A 53 14.44 11.91 -6.09
CA CYS A 53 15.25 11.32 -5.03
C CYS A 53 15.75 9.95 -5.48
N TRP A 54 17.03 9.86 -5.85
CA TRP A 54 17.68 8.63 -6.30
C TRP A 54 18.38 7.93 -5.15
N GLY A 55 18.06 6.65 -4.92
CA GLY A 55 18.77 5.84 -3.95
C GLY A 55 18.26 4.42 -3.80
N ASP A 56 18.71 3.79 -2.73
CA ASP A 56 18.44 2.41 -2.35
C ASP A 56 17.29 2.31 -1.31
N SER A 57 17.36 1.36 -0.37
CA SER A 57 16.40 1.19 0.74
C SER A 57 16.28 2.44 1.62
N LEU A 58 17.35 3.22 1.79
CA LEU A 58 17.36 4.47 2.55
C LEU A 58 16.63 5.61 1.83
N THR A 59 16.40 5.48 0.52
CA THR A 59 15.50 6.39 -0.21
C THR A 59 14.08 5.83 -0.28
N PHE A 60 13.91 4.51 -0.33
CA PHE A 60 12.59 3.89 -0.31
C PHE A 60 11.82 4.18 1.00
N GLY A 61 12.50 4.22 2.15
CA GLY A 61 11.84 4.27 3.47
C GLY A 61 11.73 2.89 4.14
N TYR A 62 12.67 2.00 3.84
CA TYR A 62 12.68 0.64 4.40
C TYR A 62 12.80 0.66 5.93
N ASN A 63 11.99 -0.13 6.64
CA ASN A 63 11.78 -0.06 8.10
C ASN A 63 11.27 1.30 8.64
N GLY A 64 10.88 2.23 7.76
CA GLY A 64 10.50 3.59 8.15
C GLY A 64 9.06 3.78 8.61
N GLU A 65 8.31 2.73 8.94
CA GLU A 65 6.93 2.84 9.45
C GLU A 65 6.04 3.70 8.50
N GLY A 66 6.03 3.31 7.22
CA GLY A 66 5.36 4.05 6.13
C GLY A 66 6.00 5.40 5.75
N SER A 67 6.97 5.87 6.53
CA SER A 67 7.67 7.14 6.36
C SER A 67 8.95 6.97 5.54
N SER A 68 9.29 7.99 4.78
CA SER A 68 10.51 8.05 3.97
C SER A 68 10.94 9.50 3.84
N TYR A 69 12.25 9.77 3.74
CA TYR A 69 12.71 11.15 3.62
C TYR A 69 12.12 11.89 2.41
N PRO A 70 11.82 11.26 1.24
CA PRO A 70 11.14 11.95 0.15
C PRO A 70 9.70 12.35 0.50
N ASN A 71 8.98 11.54 1.29
CA ASN A 71 7.62 11.88 1.75
C ASN A 71 7.65 13.06 2.72
N THR A 72 8.55 13.05 3.70
CA THR A 72 8.70 14.17 4.65
C THR A 72 9.14 15.45 3.93
N LEU A 73 10.11 15.37 3.01
CA LEU A 73 10.51 16.50 2.18
C LEU A 73 9.35 17.08 1.35
N ALA A 74 8.47 16.22 0.81
CA ALA A 74 7.27 16.67 0.10
C ALA A 74 6.32 17.43 1.01
N ASN A 75 6.11 16.93 2.24
CA ASN A 75 5.24 17.54 3.24
C ASN A 75 5.77 18.92 3.69
N ASP A 76 7.07 19.03 4.00
CA ASP A 76 7.72 20.29 4.40
C ASP A 76 7.55 21.36 3.30
N ILE A 77 7.84 21.00 2.05
CA ILE A 77 7.68 21.89 0.89
C ILE A 77 6.22 22.33 0.71
N LYS A 78 5.27 21.40 0.88
CA LYS A 78 3.83 21.64 0.73
C LYS A 78 3.27 22.52 1.85
N GLU A 79 3.77 22.40 3.07
CA GLU A 79 3.36 23.23 4.21
C GLU A 79 3.91 24.66 4.12
N ASP A 80 5.20 24.83 3.83
CA ASP A 80 5.86 26.15 3.79
C ASP A 80 5.51 26.94 2.51
N MET A 81 5.36 26.25 1.38
CA MET A 81 5.22 26.88 0.05
C MET A 81 3.94 26.45 -0.65
N CYS A 82 3.97 25.35 -1.38
CA CYS A 82 2.89 24.82 -2.21
C CYS A 82 3.26 23.40 -2.65
N ASP A 83 2.31 22.67 -3.24
CA ASP A 83 2.57 21.31 -3.70
C ASP A 83 3.55 21.32 -4.88
N ILE A 84 4.73 20.74 -4.68
CA ILE A 84 5.78 20.62 -5.70
C ILE A 84 6.18 19.14 -5.75
N PRO A 85 6.18 18.49 -6.93
CA PRO A 85 6.45 17.07 -7.02
C PRO A 85 7.81 16.67 -6.43
N VAL A 86 7.80 15.81 -5.42
CA VAL A 86 8.98 15.09 -4.92
C VAL A 86 8.80 13.61 -5.26
N VAL A 87 9.71 13.06 -6.05
CA VAL A 87 9.56 11.71 -6.61
C VAL A 87 10.53 10.75 -5.91
N ASN A 88 9.99 9.82 -5.11
CA ASN A 88 10.74 8.74 -4.50
C ASN A 88 11.14 7.70 -5.58
N MET A 89 12.43 7.54 -5.82
CA MET A 89 13.00 6.54 -6.72
C MET A 89 13.91 5.57 -5.95
N GLY A 90 13.51 5.19 -4.73
CA GLY A 90 14.22 4.21 -3.89
C GLY A 90 13.95 2.75 -4.28
N ALA A 91 14.97 1.91 -4.24
CA ALA A 91 14.89 0.47 -4.51
C ALA A 91 15.74 -0.33 -3.51
N CYS A 92 15.13 -1.22 -2.73
CA CYS A 92 15.82 -1.92 -1.64
C CYS A 92 16.80 -2.96 -2.18
N GLY A 93 18.02 -2.98 -1.65
CA GLY A 93 19.10 -3.86 -2.12
C GLY A 93 19.73 -3.49 -3.46
N GLU A 94 19.29 -2.40 -4.12
CA GLU A 94 19.86 -1.98 -5.40
C GLU A 94 21.22 -1.28 -5.21
N ASP A 95 22.17 -1.56 -6.11
CA ASP A 95 23.52 -1.00 -6.09
C ASP A 95 23.62 0.34 -6.83
N SER A 96 24.69 1.11 -6.58
CA SER A 96 24.84 2.46 -7.12
C SER A 96 24.91 2.51 -8.65
N LEU A 97 25.42 1.44 -9.29
CA LEU A 97 25.56 1.34 -10.74
C LEU A 97 24.20 1.12 -11.41
N SER A 98 23.36 0.29 -10.81
CA SER A 98 22.00 -0.01 -11.27
C SER A 98 21.09 1.23 -11.11
N ILE A 99 21.23 1.96 -9.99
CA ILE A 99 20.58 3.27 -9.76
C ILE A 99 21.04 4.28 -10.83
N ALA A 100 22.35 4.39 -11.07
CA ALA A 100 22.90 5.24 -12.13
C ALA A 100 22.41 4.82 -13.53
N GLY A 101 22.21 3.51 -13.73
CA GLY A 101 21.57 2.89 -14.88
C GLY A 101 20.16 3.42 -15.15
N ARG A 102 19.22 3.18 -14.23
CA ARG A 102 17.81 3.53 -14.43
C ARG A 102 17.53 5.04 -14.46
N SER A 103 18.38 5.85 -13.82
CA SER A 103 18.39 7.30 -14.01
C SER A 103 18.69 7.74 -15.44
N GLY A 104 19.38 6.89 -16.21
CA GLY A 104 19.89 7.18 -17.55
C GLY A 104 21.23 7.93 -17.57
N GLY A 105 21.87 8.12 -16.41
CA GLY A 105 23.20 8.71 -16.27
C GLY A 105 24.30 7.80 -16.79
N ILE A 106 24.31 6.54 -16.35
CA ILE A 106 25.03 5.47 -17.04
C ILE A 106 24.01 4.77 -17.92
N PRO A 107 24.23 4.61 -19.24
CA PRO A 107 23.25 3.93 -20.07
C PRO A 107 23.15 2.45 -19.69
N LEU A 108 21.92 2.01 -19.35
CA LEU A 108 21.52 0.61 -19.45
C LEU A 108 21.52 0.22 -20.93
N VAL A 109 22.13 -0.91 -21.24
CA VAL A 109 22.15 -1.49 -22.58
C VAL A 109 21.71 -2.94 -22.53
N VAL A 110 21.21 -3.41 -23.67
CA VAL A 110 20.96 -4.83 -23.93
C VAL A 110 22.30 -5.56 -24.00
N SER A 111 22.48 -6.66 -23.26
CA SER A 111 23.77 -7.36 -23.23
C SER A 111 23.95 -8.40 -24.34
N GLU A 112 22.87 -8.94 -24.90
CA GLU A 112 22.87 -9.99 -25.93
C GLU A 112 21.83 -9.72 -27.02
N ASP A 113 22.11 -10.12 -28.27
CA ASP A 113 21.17 -9.94 -29.39
C ASP A 113 19.84 -10.65 -29.12
N PHE A 114 18.71 -9.98 -29.36
CA PHE A 114 17.38 -10.59 -29.28
C PHE A 114 16.41 -9.97 -30.29
N THR A 115 15.23 -10.59 -30.43
CA THR A 115 14.18 -10.16 -31.36
C THR A 115 12.94 -9.75 -30.58
N ILE A 116 12.49 -8.51 -30.71
CA ILE A 116 11.15 -8.13 -30.21
C ILE A 116 10.13 -8.62 -31.26
N PRO A 117 9.19 -9.52 -30.90
CA PRO A 117 8.21 -10.07 -31.83
C PRO A 117 7.29 -8.98 -32.40
N SER A 118 6.61 -9.26 -33.51
CA SER A 118 5.67 -8.32 -34.13
C SER A 118 4.43 -8.03 -33.25
N ASP A 119 3.96 -9.02 -32.50
CA ASP A 119 2.84 -8.91 -31.57
C ASP A 119 3.28 -8.43 -30.17
N THR A 120 2.36 -8.47 -29.20
CA THR A 120 2.61 -8.08 -27.80
C THR A 120 3.11 -9.23 -26.92
N THR A 121 3.66 -10.30 -27.50
CA THR A 121 4.30 -11.38 -26.74
C THR A 121 5.55 -10.87 -26.04
N GLU A 122 5.80 -11.34 -24.82
CA GLU A 122 6.99 -11.00 -24.06
C GLU A 122 8.22 -11.76 -24.58
N VAL A 123 9.38 -11.10 -24.57
CA VAL A 123 10.66 -11.70 -24.95
C VAL A 123 11.71 -11.52 -23.86
N SER A 124 12.45 -12.60 -23.60
CA SER A 124 13.52 -12.66 -22.60
C SER A 124 14.77 -11.96 -23.12
N PHE A 125 15.38 -11.12 -22.30
CA PHE A 125 16.63 -10.42 -22.59
C PHE A 125 17.40 -10.11 -21.30
N LYS A 126 18.62 -9.59 -21.43
CA LYS A 126 19.50 -9.26 -20.29
C LYS A 126 20.08 -7.85 -20.40
N LEU A 127 20.49 -7.33 -19.26
CA LEU A 127 20.99 -5.97 -19.07
C LEU A 127 22.46 -5.95 -18.68
N SER A 128 23.17 -4.94 -19.17
CA SER A 128 24.46 -4.50 -18.64
C SER A 128 24.52 -2.97 -18.60
N SER A 129 25.52 -2.42 -17.92
CA SER A 129 25.94 -1.04 -18.15
C SER A 129 26.64 -0.94 -19.51
N LYS A 130 26.73 0.27 -20.07
CA LYS A 130 27.44 0.52 -21.34
C LYS A 130 28.92 0.07 -21.33
N ASP A 131 29.57 0.01 -20.18
CA ASP A 131 30.94 -0.50 -20.01
C ASP A 131 31.01 -2.02 -19.70
N GLY A 132 29.90 -2.74 -19.85
CA GLY A 132 29.83 -4.20 -19.78
C GLY A 132 29.73 -4.78 -18.36
N ARG A 133 29.66 -3.94 -17.33
CA ARG A 133 29.46 -4.40 -15.94
C ARG A 133 28.02 -4.89 -15.77
N ALA A 134 27.85 -5.89 -14.90
CA ALA A 134 26.52 -6.37 -14.53
C ALA A 134 25.73 -5.27 -13.82
N VAL A 135 24.46 -5.13 -14.18
CA VAL A 135 23.49 -4.25 -13.52
C VAL A 135 22.27 -5.07 -13.18
N LYS A 136 21.68 -4.78 -12.02
CA LYS A 136 20.50 -5.48 -11.52
C LYS A 136 19.42 -4.49 -11.09
N PRO A 137 18.82 -3.70 -12.00
CA PRO A 137 17.66 -2.90 -11.66
C PRO A 137 16.57 -3.75 -11.01
N LEU A 138 16.25 -3.44 -9.74
CA LEU A 138 15.32 -4.20 -8.93
C LEU A 138 13.91 -3.62 -9.10
N LEU A 139 13.17 -4.19 -10.06
CA LEU A 139 11.82 -3.81 -10.47
C LEU A 139 10.72 -4.31 -9.51
N TYR A 140 11.01 -4.30 -8.20
CA TYR A 140 10.03 -4.54 -7.14
C TYR A 140 8.93 -3.47 -7.12
N THR A 141 9.28 -2.25 -7.54
CA THR A 141 8.31 -1.27 -8.04
C THR A 141 8.80 -0.77 -9.39
N ASP A 142 8.11 0.18 -10.04
CA ASP A 142 8.56 0.66 -11.34
C ASP A 142 9.93 1.35 -11.31
N VAL A 143 10.27 1.99 -10.18
CA VAL A 143 11.54 2.70 -9.92
C VAL A 143 12.01 3.65 -11.03
N GLY A 144 11.07 4.11 -11.87
CA GLY A 144 11.31 5.03 -12.98
C GLY A 144 11.73 4.35 -14.29
N ILE A 145 11.55 3.04 -14.43
CA ILE A 145 11.90 2.33 -15.67
C ILE A 145 10.80 2.42 -16.72
N ASN A 146 9.53 2.18 -16.40
CA ASN A 146 8.45 2.06 -17.39
C ASN A 146 7.54 3.29 -17.49
N GLU A 147 6.91 3.56 -18.64
CA GLU A 147 7.16 2.92 -19.94
C GLU A 147 8.55 3.27 -20.49
N CYS A 148 9.21 2.27 -21.06
CA CYS A 148 10.56 2.39 -21.61
C CYS A 148 10.53 2.26 -23.14
N SER A 149 11.71 2.37 -23.77
CA SER A 149 11.87 1.98 -25.17
C SER A 149 13.24 1.35 -25.45
N ILE A 150 13.25 0.30 -26.27
CA ILE A 150 14.43 -0.44 -26.76
C ILE A 150 14.38 -0.43 -28.30
N ALA A 151 15.48 -0.05 -28.98
CA ALA A 151 15.52 0.08 -30.45
C ALA A 151 14.36 0.92 -31.04
N GLY A 152 13.87 1.93 -30.31
CA GLY A 152 12.71 2.75 -30.68
C GLY A 152 11.32 2.13 -30.38
N VAL A 153 11.23 0.82 -30.11
CA VAL A 153 9.98 0.15 -29.73
C VAL A 153 9.62 0.50 -28.29
N LYS A 154 8.40 0.99 -28.06
CA LYS A 154 7.88 1.27 -26.70
C LYS A 154 7.39 -0.01 -26.02
N GLY A 155 7.57 -0.09 -24.71
CA GLY A 155 7.12 -1.24 -23.94
C GLY A 155 7.41 -1.16 -22.46
N THR A 156 7.12 -2.26 -21.77
CA THR A 156 7.40 -2.46 -20.35
C THR A 156 8.45 -3.55 -20.16
N ILE A 157 9.39 -3.29 -19.25
CA ILE A 157 10.34 -4.27 -18.71
C ILE A 157 9.85 -4.68 -17.33
N ARG A 158 9.87 -5.99 -17.07
CA ARG A 158 9.72 -6.59 -15.73
C ARG A 158 10.83 -7.61 -15.48
N MET A 159 11.10 -7.92 -14.22
CA MET A 159 12.03 -9.00 -13.86
C MET A 159 11.45 -10.34 -14.28
N LYS A 160 12.33 -11.27 -14.71
CA LYS A 160 11.95 -12.65 -15.07
C LYS A 160 11.75 -13.57 -13.86
N SER A 161 12.39 -13.22 -12.75
CA SER A 161 12.17 -13.84 -11.46
C SER A 161 12.35 -12.79 -10.38
N TYR A 162 11.33 -12.66 -9.51
CA TYR A 162 11.41 -11.84 -8.31
C TYR A 162 12.27 -12.46 -7.20
N GLU A 163 12.57 -13.76 -7.31
CA GLU A 163 13.44 -14.50 -6.39
C GLU A 163 14.89 -14.50 -6.88
N ASN A 164 15.10 -14.47 -8.19
CA ASN A 164 16.43 -14.51 -8.81
C ASN A 164 16.60 -13.42 -9.90
N PRO A 165 17.00 -12.19 -9.52
CA PRO A 165 17.24 -11.09 -10.46
C PRO A 165 18.28 -11.40 -11.56
N ALA A 166 19.11 -12.44 -11.40
CA ALA A 166 20.12 -12.83 -12.38
C ALA A 166 19.55 -13.55 -13.61
N ASP A 167 18.30 -14.06 -13.55
CA ASP A 167 17.66 -14.76 -14.66
C ASP A 167 17.32 -13.84 -15.85
N GLY A 168 17.42 -12.52 -15.63
CA GLY A 168 17.22 -11.49 -16.62
C GLY A 168 15.83 -10.87 -16.55
N TYR A 169 15.39 -10.36 -17.69
CA TYR A 169 14.22 -9.49 -17.81
C TYR A 169 13.35 -9.90 -18.98
N LEU A 170 12.08 -9.52 -18.92
CA LEU A 170 11.13 -9.68 -20.02
C LEU A 170 10.69 -8.32 -20.51
N PHE A 171 10.70 -8.14 -21.83
CA PHE A 171 10.21 -6.95 -22.51
C PHE A 171 8.90 -7.25 -23.24
N LYS A 172 7.86 -6.46 -22.96
CA LYS A 172 6.58 -6.47 -23.66
C LYS A 172 6.41 -5.19 -24.44
N ARG A 173 6.21 -5.25 -25.76
CA ARG A 173 5.85 -4.03 -26.52
C ARG A 173 4.41 -3.59 -26.24
N THR A 174 4.16 -2.29 -26.23
CA THR A 174 2.83 -1.72 -25.90
C THR A 174 1.78 -1.95 -26.99
N GLU A 175 2.19 -1.97 -28.26
CA GLU A 175 1.31 -2.07 -29.44
C GLU A 175 1.89 -3.04 -30.47
N VAL A 176 1.05 -3.66 -31.31
CA VAL A 176 1.52 -4.52 -32.41
C VAL A 176 2.25 -3.71 -33.49
N GLY A 177 3.20 -4.33 -34.19
CA GLY A 177 3.99 -3.67 -35.24
C GLY A 177 4.91 -4.64 -35.97
N SER A 178 5.93 -4.13 -36.66
CA SER A 178 6.95 -5.01 -37.29
C SER A 178 7.82 -5.69 -36.23
N GLU A 179 8.33 -6.89 -36.54
CA GLU A 179 9.41 -7.52 -35.77
C GLU A 179 10.62 -6.55 -35.72
N GLN A 180 11.27 -6.44 -34.55
CA GLN A 180 12.44 -5.58 -34.38
C GLN A 180 13.63 -6.40 -33.86
N GLN A 181 14.66 -6.52 -34.70
CA GLN A 181 15.96 -7.05 -34.31
C GLN A 181 16.67 -6.04 -33.39
N VAL A 182 17.14 -6.48 -32.23
CA VAL A 182 17.84 -5.67 -31.22
C VAL A 182 19.24 -6.23 -31.04
N LYS A 183 20.24 -5.34 -31.08
CA LYS A 183 21.65 -5.72 -30.96
C LYS A 183 22.19 -5.49 -29.55
N SER A 184 23.16 -6.31 -29.15
CA SER A 184 23.97 -6.05 -27.96
C SER A 184 24.57 -4.64 -28.02
N GLY A 185 24.52 -3.93 -26.89
CA GLY A 185 24.88 -2.51 -26.78
C GLY A 185 23.74 -1.52 -27.08
N GLU A 186 22.58 -1.97 -27.57
CA GLU A 186 21.43 -1.09 -27.81
C GLU A 186 20.93 -0.45 -26.51
N LYS A 187 20.71 0.87 -26.53
CA LYS A 187 20.39 1.63 -25.31
C LYS A 187 18.91 1.49 -24.94
N ILE A 188 18.67 1.21 -23.67
CA ILE A 188 17.35 1.31 -23.06
C ILE A 188 17.09 2.75 -22.64
N THR A 189 15.94 3.28 -23.02
CA THR A 189 15.51 4.61 -22.61
C THR A 189 14.35 4.51 -21.63
N THR A 190 14.68 4.51 -20.34
CA THR A 190 13.75 4.45 -19.21
C THR A 190 12.86 5.70 -19.13
N PHE A 191 11.69 5.58 -18.50
CA PHE A 191 10.78 6.70 -18.25
C PHE A 191 11.47 7.86 -17.52
N ALA A 192 12.15 7.58 -16.40
CA ALA A 192 12.78 8.62 -15.59
C ALA A 192 14.04 9.24 -16.25
N SER A 193 14.64 8.56 -17.23
CA SER A 193 15.63 9.15 -18.13
C SER A 193 15.02 10.08 -19.19
N LYS A 194 13.70 10.24 -19.26
CA LYS A 194 12.98 11.21 -20.11
C LYS A 194 12.23 12.25 -19.27
N SER A 195 11.36 11.79 -18.38
CA SER A 195 10.30 12.61 -17.75
C SER A 195 10.81 13.63 -16.73
N TYR A 196 11.88 13.32 -16.00
CA TYR A 196 12.38 14.15 -14.88
C TYR A 196 13.69 14.85 -15.20
N ARG A 197 13.98 15.12 -16.49
CA ARG A 197 15.26 15.75 -16.89
C ARG A 197 15.42 17.20 -16.44
N ASN A 198 14.34 17.87 -16.04
CA ASN A 198 14.36 19.23 -15.53
C ASN A 198 14.25 19.32 -13.98
N TYR A 199 14.20 18.19 -13.27
CA TYR A 199 14.05 18.16 -11.81
C TYR A 199 15.40 18.34 -11.11
N ILE A 200 15.38 18.87 -9.88
CA ILE A 200 16.55 18.84 -8.98
C ILE A 200 16.80 17.38 -8.59
N SER A 201 18.04 16.92 -8.70
CA SER A 201 18.43 15.57 -8.26
C SER A 201 18.93 15.58 -6.83
N ILE A 202 18.31 14.78 -5.97
CA ILE A 202 18.89 14.32 -4.70
C ILE A 202 19.47 12.93 -4.98
N VAL A 203 20.73 12.72 -4.62
CA VAL A 203 21.47 11.47 -4.91
C VAL A 203 22.01 10.91 -3.61
N PHE A 204 21.41 9.81 -3.17
CA PHE A 204 21.76 9.05 -1.97
C PHE A 204 22.05 7.60 -2.39
N VAL A 205 23.25 7.36 -2.92
CA VAL A 205 23.64 6.07 -3.53
C VAL A 205 24.97 5.59 -2.99
N GLY A 206 25.09 4.28 -2.79
CA GLY A 206 26.35 3.60 -2.44
C GLY A 206 26.29 2.64 -1.26
N THR A 207 25.17 2.56 -0.52
CA THR A 207 25.05 1.70 0.67
C THR A 207 25.28 0.22 0.33
N ASN A 208 24.74 -0.23 -0.80
CA ASN A 208 24.86 -1.61 -1.29
C ASN A 208 26.08 -1.84 -2.23
N GLY A 209 27.05 -0.93 -2.25
CA GLY A 209 28.17 -0.99 -3.19
C GLY A 209 27.74 -0.69 -4.64
N GLY A 210 28.27 -1.46 -5.60
CA GLY A 210 28.11 -1.20 -7.05
C GLY A 210 29.23 -0.35 -7.66
N TYR A 211 30.27 -0.02 -6.89
CA TYR A 211 31.40 0.79 -7.33
C TYR A 211 32.71 0.13 -6.91
N ASP A 212 33.73 0.24 -7.75
CA ASP A 212 35.02 -0.44 -7.51
C ASP A 212 35.88 0.33 -6.49
N ASN A 213 35.68 1.65 -6.40
CA ASN A 213 36.34 2.57 -5.47
C ASN A 213 35.58 3.91 -5.43
N LEU A 214 36.02 4.84 -4.58
CA LEU A 214 35.34 6.12 -4.37
C LEU A 214 35.30 7.02 -5.62
N ASP A 215 36.29 6.95 -6.50
CA ASP A 215 36.29 7.72 -7.75
C ASP A 215 35.25 7.16 -8.74
N ASP A 216 35.03 5.85 -8.77
CA ASP A 216 33.93 5.24 -9.54
C ASP A 216 32.56 5.63 -8.95
N LEU A 217 32.37 5.64 -7.63
CA LEU A 217 31.14 6.14 -7.01
C LEU A 217 30.87 7.61 -7.39
N ILE A 218 31.90 8.47 -7.34
CA ILE A 218 31.82 9.88 -7.74
C ILE A 218 31.49 10.03 -9.23
N LYS A 219 32.05 9.17 -10.10
CA LYS A 219 31.72 9.10 -11.53
C LYS A 219 30.24 8.73 -11.74
N GLN A 220 29.73 7.75 -11.01
CA GLN A 220 28.32 7.32 -11.06
C GLN A 220 27.37 8.44 -10.57
N GLN A 221 27.66 9.06 -9.43
CA GLN A 221 26.91 10.21 -8.88
C GLN A 221 26.88 11.39 -9.87
N LYS A 222 28.03 11.76 -10.46
CA LYS A 222 28.11 12.80 -11.49
C LYS A 222 27.34 12.43 -12.76
N ALA A 223 27.31 11.15 -13.15
CA ALA A 223 26.52 10.69 -14.29
C ALA A 223 25.02 10.87 -14.05
N ILE A 224 24.52 10.57 -12.84
CA ILE A 224 23.12 10.83 -12.44
C ILE A 224 22.80 12.33 -12.57
N ILE A 225 23.63 13.21 -12.02
CA ILE A 225 23.43 14.67 -12.11
C ILE A 225 23.45 15.15 -13.57
N ASN A 226 24.47 14.77 -14.34
CA ASN A 226 24.68 15.24 -15.71
C ASN A 226 23.69 14.65 -16.74
N SER A 227 22.86 13.69 -16.34
CA SER A 227 21.78 13.16 -17.18
C SER A 227 20.58 14.11 -17.35
N ARG A 228 20.50 15.14 -16.49
CA ARG A 228 19.47 16.18 -16.50
C ARG A 228 19.73 17.22 -17.60
N THR A 229 18.68 17.84 -18.13
CA THR A 229 18.75 18.94 -19.14
C THR A 229 18.64 20.33 -18.54
N LYS A 230 18.18 20.45 -17.28
CA LYS A 230 18.23 21.65 -16.45
C LYS A 230 18.63 21.24 -15.04
N ASN A 231 18.97 22.20 -14.18
CA ASN A 231 19.32 21.95 -12.77
C ASN A 231 20.52 20.98 -12.59
N THR A 232 21.41 20.87 -13.58
CA THR A 232 22.69 20.12 -13.45
C THR A 232 23.65 20.77 -12.46
N ASP A 233 23.40 22.03 -12.09
CA ASP A 233 24.03 22.80 -11.04
C ASP A 233 23.21 22.85 -9.74
N ARG A 234 21.91 22.50 -9.76
CA ARG A 234 21.03 22.43 -8.59
C ARG A 234 20.75 20.98 -8.22
N TYR A 235 21.57 20.44 -7.33
CA TYR A 235 21.53 19.05 -6.86
C TYR A 235 22.02 18.93 -5.43
N LEU A 236 21.73 17.80 -4.78
CA LEU A 236 22.28 17.44 -3.46
C LEU A 236 22.87 16.03 -3.49
N ILE A 237 24.09 15.87 -3.00
CA ILE A 237 24.68 14.57 -2.65
C ILE A 237 24.46 14.33 -1.16
N VAL A 238 23.81 13.23 -0.82
CA VAL A 238 23.58 12.82 0.57
C VAL A 238 24.66 11.82 0.99
N GLY A 239 25.30 12.07 2.12
CA GLY A 239 26.33 11.19 2.69
C GLY A 239 25.77 9.86 3.19
N LEU A 240 26.52 8.78 2.95
CA LEU A 240 26.23 7.45 3.51
C LEU A 240 26.38 7.47 5.03
N THR A 241 25.57 6.68 5.75
CA THR A 241 25.41 6.76 7.22
C THR A 241 25.75 5.49 7.98
N SER A 242 25.68 4.31 7.36
CA SER A 242 26.09 3.04 7.98
C SER A 242 27.57 3.10 8.39
N GLY A 243 27.91 2.66 9.60
CA GLY A 243 29.27 2.75 10.16
C GLY A 243 29.63 4.10 10.79
N SER A 244 30.81 4.16 11.41
CA SER A 244 31.24 5.27 12.27
C SER A 244 31.86 6.46 11.52
N ALA A 245 32.03 7.59 12.22
CA ALA A 245 32.78 8.73 11.69
C ALA A 245 34.26 8.41 11.43
N LYS A 246 34.83 7.39 12.08
CA LYS A 246 36.20 6.92 11.80
C LYS A 246 36.25 6.23 10.44
N ASP A 247 35.28 5.37 10.14
CA ASP A 247 35.23 4.59 8.90
C ASP A 247 35.02 5.49 7.68
N PHE A 248 34.24 6.57 7.85
CA PHE A 248 33.91 7.52 6.79
C PHE A 248 34.80 8.77 6.74
N LYS A 249 35.83 8.89 7.57
CA LYS A 249 36.69 10.08 7.64
C LYS A 249 37.25 10.53 6.29
N GLU A 250 37.81 9.61 5.51
CA GLU A 250 38.36 9.94 4.18
C GLU A 250 37.25 10.07 3.12
N PHE A 251 36.14 9.33 3.25
CA PHE A 251 34.96 9.49 2.39
C PHE A 251 34.38 10.91 2.51
N ASP A 252 34.04 11.35 3.72
CA ASP A 252 33.46 12.67 3.99
C ASP A 252 34.41 13.79 3.55
N LYS A 253 35.71 13.64 3.78
CA LYS A 253 36.74 14.58 3.32
C LYS A 253 36.78 14.71 1.80
N VAL A 254 36.71 13.59 1.06
CA VAL A 254 36.68 13.60 -0.41
C VAL A 254 35.35 14.14 -0.93
N MET A 255 34.21 13.77 -0.33
CA MET A 255 32.90 14.27 -0.74
C MET A 255 32.74 15.78 -0.47
N LYS A 256 33.13 16.26 0.72
CA LYS A 256 33.19 17.70 1.05
C LYS A 256 34.10 18.46 0.07
N LYS A 257 35.26 17.90 -0.31
CA LYS A 257 36.14 18.50 -1.34
C LYS A 257 35.53 18.50 -2.75
N THR A 258 34.86 17.43 -3.15
CA THR A 258 34.32 17.24 -4.50
C THR A 258 33.06 18.05 -4.77
N TYR A 259 32.10 18.04 -3.82
CA TYR A 259 30.78 18.63 -3.99
C TYR A 259 30.56 19.94 -3.20
N LYS A 260 31.49 20.30 -2.30
CA LYS A 260 31.42 21.52 -1.47
C LYS A 260 30.09 21.58 -0.72
N ASP A 261 29.42 22.73 -0.75
CA ASP A 261 28.16 22.97 -0.05
C ASP A 261 27.00 22.09 -0.55
N LYS A 262 27.13 21.44 -1.72
CA LYS A 262 26.14 20.49 -2.26
C LYS A 262 26.32 19.06 -1.71
N TYR A 263 27.28 18.85 -0.81
CA TYR A 263 27.32 17.68 0.06
C TYR A 263 26.52 17.94 1.33
N PHE A 264 25.63 17.02 1.68
CA PHE A 264 25.03 16.92 3.01
C PHE A 264 25.69 15.77 3.77
N ASN A 265 26.49 16.09 4.79
CA ASN A 265 27.01 15.07 5.69
C ASN A 265 25.90 14.61 6.64
N LEU A 266 25.08 13.67 6.17
CA LEU A 266 23.91 13.20 6.89
C LEU A 266 24.29 12.50 8.21
N ARG A 267 25.41 11.78 8.26
CA ARG A 267 25.93 11.16 9.49
C ARG A 267 26.20 12.22 10.57
N GLU A 268 26.88 13.29 10.19
CA GLU A 268 27.19 14.41 11.09
C GLU A 268 25.87 14.97 11.68
N TYR A 269 24.93 15.40 10.83
CA TYR A 269 23.60 15.87 11.25
C TYR A 269 22.84 14.90 12.17
N LEU A 270 22.76 13.61 11.79
CA LEU A 270 22.04 12.60 12.57
C LEU A 270 22.69 12.28 13.93
N THR A 271 23.96 12.63 14.11
CA THR A 271 24.71 12.41 15.37
C THR A 271 24.91 13.68 16.20
N THR A 272 24.44 14.84 15.72
CA THR A 272 24.56 16.13 16.44
C THR A 272 23.23 16.84 16.67
N ASP A 273 22.36 16.89 15.65
CA ASP A 273 21.20 17.78 15.65
C ASP A 273 19.86 17.03 15.60
N ALA A 274 19.80 15.86 14.96
CA ALA A 274 18.53 15.18 14.67
C ALA A 274 17.69 14.78 15.90
N LEU A 275 18.30 14.25 16.98
CA LEU A 275 17.55 13.96 18.22
C LEU A 275 16.96 15.21 18.84
N LYS A 276 17.73 16.31 18.87
CA LYS A 276 17.28 17.61 19.37
C LYS A 276 16.14 18.17 18.51
N ASN A 277 16.26 18.07 17.18
CA ASN A 277 15.23 18.52 16.23
C ASN A 277 13.96 17.65 16.31
N ALA A 278 14.08 16.37 16.67
CA ALA A 278 12.96 15.49 17.00
C ALA A 278 12.37 15.73 18.41
N ASN A 279 12.92 16.65 19.20
CA ASN A 279 12.61 16.86 20.61
C ASN A 279 12.80 15.61 21.50
N ILE A 280 13.74 14.72 21.13
CA ILE A 280 14.10 13.53 21.88
C ILE A 280 15.30 13.83 22.78
N THR A 281 15.16 13.59 24.08
CA THR A 281 16.27 13.55 25.03
C THR A 281 17.12 12.29 24.76
N PRO A 282 18.42 12.41 24.43
CA PRO A 282 19.25 11.24 24.17
C PRO A 282 19.35 10.29 25.38
N THR A 283 19.34 8.99 25.11
CA THR A 283 19.68 7.96 26.10
C THR A 283 21.19 7.82 26.25
N THR A 284 21.63 7.14 27.32
CA THR A 284 23.05 6.78 27.51
C THR A 284 23.61 5.95 26.34
N GLU A 285 22.79 5.16 25.65
CA GLU A 285 23.23 4.43 24.46
C GLU A 285 23.38 5.36 23.26
N ASP A 286 22.42 6.27 23.03
CA ASP A 286 22.53 7.29 21.98
C ASP A 286 23.80 8.13 22.14
N GLU A 287 24.12 8.58 23.35
CA GLU A 287 25.34 9.33 23.65
C GLU A 287 26.62 8.55 23.28
N GLN A 288 26.65 7.24 23.55
CA GLN A 288 27.79 6.37 23.20
C GLN A 288 27.94 6.20 21.68
N TYR A 289 26.85 6.07 20.95
CA TYR A 289 26.86 5.94 19.49
C TYR A 289 27.26 7.29 18.84
N MET A 290 26.62 8.39 19.23
CA MET A 290 26.90 9.74 18.74
C MET A 290 28.36 10.15 18.99
N LYS A 291 28.94 9.81 20.15
CA LYS A 291 30.36 10.06 20.46
C LYS A 291 31.33 9.42 19.47
N ASN A 292 30.94 8.30 18.85
CA ASN A 292 31.72 7.61 17.81
C ASN A 292 31.29 8.02 16.39
N GLY A 293 30.30 8.91 16.25
CA GLY A 293 29.67 9.25 14.98
C GLY A 293 28.95 8.08 14.33
N VAL A 294 28.37 7.19 15.14
CA VAL A 294 27.43 6.16 14.69
C VAL A 294 26.01 6.68 14.96
N ILE A 295 25.07 6.39 14.05
CA ILE A 295 23.68 6.85 14.20
C ILE A 295 23.08 6.32 15.52
N PRO A 296 22.46 7.18 16.35
CA PRO A 296 21.91 6.77 17.64
C PRO A 296 20.77 5.75 17.48
N PRO A 297 20.67 4.72 18.36
CA PRO A 297 19.54 3.78 18.44
C PRO A 297 18.16 4.43 18.30
N SER A 298 17.91 5.57 18.96
CA SER A 298 16.60 6.24 18.89
C SER A 298 16.19 6.75 17.50
N LEU A 299 17.08 6.76 16.50
CA LEU A 299 16.78 7.12 15.10
C LEU A 299 16.87 5.94 14.12
N ARG A 300 17.11 4.71 14.58
CA ARG A 300 17.35 3.55 13.71
C ARG A 300 16.54 2.32 14.07
N SER A 301 16.09 1.59 13.05
CA SER A 301 15.44 0.29 13.20
C SER A 301 16.46 -0.85 13.29
N ASP A 302 17.59 -0.70 12.61
CA ASP A 302 18.66 -1.69 12.53
C ASP A 302 20.04 -1.00 12.37
N ALA A 303 21.05 -1.71 11.88
CA ALA A 303 22.41 -1.16 11.71
C ALA A 303 22.58 -0.26 10.47
N VAL A 304 21.61 -0.26 9.57
CA VAL A 304 21.61 0.47 8.29
C VAL A 304 20.44 1.44 8.21
N HIS A 305 19.22 0.98 8.50
CA HIS A 305 17.99 1.72 8.22
C HIS A 305 17.48 2.51 9.42
N TYR A 306 16.74 3.57 9.10
CA TYR A 306 16.12 4.44 10.09
C TYR A 306 14.77 3.88 10.55
N ASN A 307 14.34 4.24 11.76
CA ASN A 307 12.94 4.14 12.15
C ASN A 307 12.15 5.35 11.56
N LYS A 308 10.86 5.47 11.87
CA LYS A 308 10.03 6.61 11.48
C LYS A 308 10.72 7.97 11.66
N VAL A 309 11.11 8.24 12.91
CA VAL A 309 11.66 9.53 13.34
C VAL A 309 12.98 9.82 12.62
N GLY A 310 13.82 8.80 12.43
CA GLY A 310 15.06 8.97 11.67
C GLY A 310 14.79 9.36 10.20
N TYR A 311 13.83 8.74 9.51
CA TYR A 311 13.46 9.17 8.15
C TYR A 311 12.87 10.58 8.10
N GLU A 312 12.03 10.94 9.08
CA GLU A 312 11.50 12.31 9.21
C GLU A 312 12.64 13.31 9.36
N GLN A 313 13.60 13.06 10.27
CA GLN A 313 14.76 13.91 10.46
C GLN A 313 15.68 14.00 9.24
N VAL A 314 15.84 12.92 8.45
CA VAL A 314 16.55 12.98 7.16
C VAL A 314 15.82 13.90 6.19
N GLY A 315 14.48 13.85 6.15
CA GLY A 315 13.64 14.70 5.29
C GLY A 315 13.79 16.18 5.64
N HIS A 316 13.58 16.53 6.92
CA HIS A 316 13.73 17.90 7.43
C HIS A 316 15.15 18.44 7.23
N GLY A 317 16.18 17.64 7.53
CA GLY A 317 17.58 18.03 7.32
C GLY A 317 17.92 18.28 5.85
N ILE A 318 17.35 17.50 4.93
CA ILE A 318 17.44 17.73 3.48
C ILE A 318 16.68 19.00 3.07
N TYR A 319 15.46 19.22 3.56
CA TYR A 319 14.68 20.43 3.28
C TYR A 319 15.46 21.70 3.66
N GLU A 320 15.94 21.77 4.91
CA GLU A 320 16.79 22.88 5.37
C GLU A 320 18.03 23.07 4.50
N LYS A 321 18.65 21.96 4.06
CA LYS A 321 19.87 22.00 3.26
C LYS A 321 19.63 22.56 1.86
N LEU A 322 18.50 22.21 1.23
CA LEU A 322 18.09 22.77 -0.06
C LEU A 322 17.73 24.25 0.06
N ASP A 323 17.10 24.66 1.18
CA ASP A 323 16.78 26.07 1.43
C ASP A 323 18.03 26.92 1.67
N LYS A 324 18.99 26.42 2.46
CA LYS A 324 20.31 27.05 2.67
C LYS A 324 21.13 27.16 1.37
N LEU A 325 20.82 26.36 0.36
CA LEU A 325 21.40 26.45 -0.99
C LEU A 325 20.65 27.42 -1.92
N GLY A 326 19.58 28.08 -1.44
CA GLY A 326 18.74 29.00 -2.22
C GLY A 326 17.83 28.30 -3.23
N TYR A 327 17.64 26.98 -3.15
CA TYR A 327 16.94 26.23 -4.21
C TYR A 327 15.43 26.51 -4.23
N PHE A 328 14.88 27.10 -3.16
CA PHE A 328 13.48 27.52 -3.08
C PHE A 328 13.26 29.02 -3.34
N ASP A 329 14.31 29.82 -3.51
CA ASP A 329 14.21 31.30 -3.63
C ASP A 329 13.27 31.77 -4.75
N GLY A 330 13.31 31.08 -5.90
CA GLY A 330 12.42 31.37 -7.04
C GLY A 330 10.95 31.10 -6.72
N VAL A 331 10.65 30.03 -5.99
CA VAL A 331 9.29 29.68 -5.53
C VAL A 331 8.82 30.69 -4.48
N LYS A 332 9.66 30.96 -3.46
CA LYS A 332 9.39 31.97 -2.43
C LYS A 332 9.13 33.37 -3.03
N LYS A 333 9.83 33.72 -4.12
CA LYS A 333 9.61 34.97 -4.89
C LYS A 333 8.31 34.96 -5.70
N ALA A 334 7.94 33.82 -6.30
CA ALA A 334 6.66 33.67 -7.01
C ALA A 334 5.47 33.84 -6.04
N LEU A 335 5.49 33.10 -4.92
CA LEU A 335 4.47 33.10 -3.87
C LEU A 335 4.46 34.37 -2.98
N LYS A 336 5.40 35.30 -3.17
CA LYS A 336 5.51 36.51 -2.34
C LYS A 336 4.23 37.35 -2.41
N GLY A 337 3.57 37.50 -1.27
CA GLY A 337 2.33 38.26 -1.09
C GLY A 337 1.09 37.39 -0.83
N LEU A 338 1.18 36.07 -1.01
CA LEU A 338 0.06 35.15 -0.85
C LEU A 338 -0.07 34.58 0.58
N SER A 339 -1.31 34.44 1.06
CA SER A 339 -1.68 33.78 2.32
C SER A 339 -1.46 32.26 2.28
N LYS A 340 -1.56 31.56 3.43
CA LYS A 340 -1.44 30.10 3.50
C LYS A 340 -2.64 29.42 2.80
N GLU A 341 -3.82 30.02 2.88
CA GLU A 341 -5.06 29.58 2.23
C GLU A 341 -4.99 29.73 0.70
N GLU A 342 -4.46 30.87 0.21
CA GLU A 342 -4.26 31.10 -1.23
C GLU A 342 -3.27 30.10 -1.84
N ARG A 343 -2.17 29.82 -1.12
CA ARG A 343 -1.20 28.77 -1.50
C ARG A 343 -1.86 27.38 -1.51
N LYS A 344 -2.65 27.05 -0.48
CA LYS A 344 -3.37 25.77 -0.41
C LYS A 344 -4.35 25.59 -1.56
N LYS A 345 -5.06 26.65 -1.97
CA LYS A 345 -5.94 26.63 -3.14
C LYS A 345 -5.17 26.41 -4.44
N ILE A 346 -4.01 27.08 -4.60
CA ILE A 346 -3.11 26.86 -5.76
C ILE A 346 -2.71 25.38 -5.85
N SER A 347 -2.36 24.75 -4.73
CA SER A 347 -2.02 23.32 -4.64
C SER A 347 -3.18 22.40 -5.04
N GLN A 348 -4.39 22.63 -4.52
CA GLN A 348 -5.56 21.78 -4.84
C GLN A 348 -5.89 21.78 -6.34
N GLU A 349 -5.78 22.94 -6.99
CA GLU A 349 -5.96 23.08 -8.43
C GLU A 349 -4.72 22.61 -9.27
N MET A 350 -3.76 21.89 -8.68
CA MET A 350 -2.66 21.22 -9.41
C MET A 350 -2.95 19.74 -9.69
N ASP A 351 -3.86 19.11 -8.94
CA ASP A 351 -4.20 17.68 -9.07
C ASP A 351 -5.30 17.39 -10.11
N GLU A 352 -6.08 18.40 -10.54
CA GLU A 352 -7.36 18.22 -11.26
C GLU A 352 -7.28 17.72 -12.74
N LYS A 353 -6.15 17.18 -13.20
CA LYS A 353 -6.03 16.57 -14.55
C LYS A 353 -6.02 15.04 -14.51
N GLY A 354 -7.03 14.43 -13.91
CA GLY A 354 -7.08 12.96 -13.74
C GLY A 354 -8.45 12.29 -13.88
N THR A 355 -9.52 12.84 -13.31
CA THR A 355 -10.79 12.08 -13.15
C THR A 355 -12.01 13.00 -13.11
N LYS A 356 -13.15 12.51 -13.62
CA LYS A 356 -14.46 12.99 -13.16
C LYS A 356 -14.71 12.37 -11.78
N THR A 357 -14.13 12.96 -10.75
CA THR A 357 -14.44 12.59 -9.37
C THR A 357 -15.86 13.05 -9.08
N LEU A 358 -16.75 12.11 -8.72
CA LEU A 358 -17.86 12.49 -7.87
C LEU A 358 -17.26 13.04 -6.57
N ALA A 359 -17.90 14.06 -5.98
CA ALA A 359 -17.36 14.69 -4.78
C ALA A 359 -17.15 13.63 -3.69
N PHE A 360 -15.97 13.64 -3.06
CA PHE A 360 -15.68 12.84 -1.89
C PHE A 360 -16.79 13.03 -0.86
N ASP A 361 -17.51 11.96 -0.53
CA ASP A 361 -18.41 11.96 0.63
C ASP A 361 -17.58 11.63 1.87
N PRO A 362 -17.19 12.63 2.70
CA PRO A 362 -16.46 12.36 3.94
C PRO A 362 -17.29 11.50 4.90
N THR A 363 -18.61 11.39 4.69
CA THR A 363 -19.49 10.59 5.54
C THR A 363 -19.66 9.14 5.09
N ARG A 364 -19.08 8.72 3.94
CA ARG A 364 -19.10 7.33 3.41
C ARG A 364 -20.46 6.61 3.51
N LYS A 365 -21.57 7.36 3.42
CA LYS A 365 -22.91 6.83 3.75
C LYS A 365 -23.32 5.67 2.87
N ASP A 366 -22.92 5.70 1.61
CA ASP A 366 -23.27 4.67 0.65
C ASP A 366 -22.45 3.39 0.86
N ALA A 367 -21.23 3.47 1.42
CA ALA A 367 -20.47 2.29 1.84
C ALA A 367 -21.13 1.57 3.04
N PHE A 368 -21.62 2.32 4.04
CA PHE A 368 -22.39 1.73 5.13
C PHE A 368 -23.70 1.07 4.66
N LYS A 369 -24.44 1.71 3.75
CA LYS A 369 -25.64 1.12 3.13
C LYS A 369 -25.31 -0.13 2.32
N PHE A 370 -24.22 -0.10 1.56
CA PHE A 370 -23.77 -1.23 0.75
C PHE A 370 -23.40 -2.42 1.63
N ALA A 371 -22.54 -2.19 2.64
CA ALA A 371 -22.13 -3.21 3.60
C ALA A 371 -23.33 -3.91 4.27
N ALA A 372 -24.35 -3.14 4.70
CA ALA A 372 -25.56 -3.68 5.32
C ALA A 372 -26.33 -4.71 4.44
N ASN A 373 -26.12 -4.73 3.13
CA ASN A 373 -26.73 -5.72 2.22
C ASN A 373 -25.95 -7.04 2.12
N LEU A 374 -24.71 -7.10 2.59
CA LEU A 374 -23.85 -8.28 2.47
C LEU A 374 -24.27 -9.43 3.41
N GLY A 375 -24.77 -9.12 4.60
CA GLY A 375 -25.12 -10.11 5.63
C GLY A 375 -26.55 -10.65 5.51
N PRO A 376 -26.81 -11.95 5.77
CA PRO A 376 -25.84 -12.99 6.13
C PRO A 376 -25.03 -13.48 4.92
N GLY A 377 -23.74 -13.73 5.13
CA GLY A 377 -22.83 -14.33 4.15
C GLY A 377 -22.29 -15.68 4.59
N ILE A 378 -21.56 -16.33 3.68
CA ILE A 378 -20.87 -17.60 3.93
C ILE A 378 -19.60 -17.70 3.08
N ASN A 379 -18.51 -18.22 3.65
CA ASN A 379 -17.30 -18.56 2.92
C ASN A 379 -17.45 -19.91 2.22
N ILE A 380 -16.80 -20.07 1.07
CA ILE A 380 -16.60 -21.36 0.40
C ILE A 380 -15.16 -21.82 0.68
N GLY A 381 -14.83 -21.92 1.97
CA GLY A 381 -13.50 -22.32 2.43
C GLY A 381 -13.14 -23.74 2.05
N ASN A 382 -11.86 -24.07 2.17
CA ASN A 382 -11.23 -25.33 1.80
C ASN A 382 -11.51 -25.77 0.35
N SER A 383 -11.52 -24.81 -0.58
CA SER A 383 -11.75 -25.02 -2.02
C SER A 383 -10.67 -24.36 -2.88
N LEU A 384 -10.80 -23.08 -3.24
CA LEU A 384 -9.83 -22.39 -4.11
C LEU A 384 -8.63 -21.84 -3.31
N ASP A 385 -8.82 -21.70 -2.00
CA ASP A 385 -7.85 -21.42 -0.94
C ASP A 385 -6.92 -22.60 -0.62
N CYS A 386 -7.31 -23.82 -0.98
CA CYS A 386 -6.45 -25.00 -0.86
C CYS A 386 -5.05 -24.73 -1.45
N HIS A 387 -4.01 -25.15 -0.72
CA HIS A 387 -2.62 -25.00 -1.13
C HIS A 387 -1.79 -26.23 -0.72
N GLY A 388 -0.52 -26.30 -1.16
CA GLY A 388 0.42 -27.35 -0.79
C GLY A 388 0.13 -28.73 -1.41
N SER A 389 -0.62 -28.79 -2.53
CA SER A 389 -1.08 -30.06 -3.09
C SER A 389 0.05 -31.00 -3.53
N THR A 390 0.05 -32.22 -2.98
CA THR A 390 0.94 -33.31 -3.39
C THR A 390 0.53 -33.96 -4.72
N GLN A 391 -0.65 -33.62 -5.25
CA GLN A 391 -1.19 -34.15 -6.51
C GLN A 391 -0.82 -33.28 -7.74
N GLY A 392 -0.02 -32.22 -7.52
CA GLY A 392 0.49 -31.32 -8.55
C GLY A 392 -0.35 -30.06 -8.74
N LYS A 393 0.03 -29.24 -9.72
CA LYS A 393 -0.48 -27.87 -9.94
C LYS A 393 -1.64 -27.78 -10.94
N SER A 394 -2.52 -28.78 -11.01
CA SER A 394 -3.72 -28.70 -11.86
C SER A 394 -4.88 -28.09 -11.07
N ILE A 395 -5.82 -27.44 -11.77
CA ILE A 395 -7.03 -26.84 -11.16
C ILE A 395 -7.68 -27.79 -10.14
N THR A 396 -7.93 -29.04 -10.54
CA THR A 396 -8.55 -30.05 -9.67
C THR A 396 -7.62 -30.49 -8.54
N ALA A 397 -6.32 -30.62 -8.82
CA ALA A 397 -5.35 -31.03 -7.82
C ALA A 397 -5.18 -29.98 -6.71
N GLN A 398 -5.45 -28.69 -6.99
CA GLN A 398 -5.57 -27.66 -5.96
C GLN A 398 -6.98 -27.63 -5.35
N GLU A 399 -8.03 -27.40 -6.16
CA GLU A 399 -9.43 -27.20 -5.72
C GLU A 399 -9.96 -28.32 -4.80
N THR A 400 -9.50 -29.56 -4.98
CA THR A 400 -9.92 -30.71 -4.16
C THR A 400 -8.79 -31.29 -3.32
N SER A 401 -7.69 -30.55 -3.09
CA SER A 401 -6.50 -31.07 -2.39
C SER A 401 -6.79 -31.43 -0.93
N TRP A 402 -7.70 -30.68 -0.30
CA TRP A 402 -8.18 -30.89 1.07
C TRP A 402 -9.46 -31.76 1.13
N GLY A 403 -9.73 -32.54 0.07
CA GLY A 403 -10.70 -33.65 0.11
C GLY A 403 -12.18 -33.29 -0.12
N LEU A 404 -12.50 -32.01 -0.31
CA LEU A 404 -13.85 -31.59 -0.71
C LEU A 404 -14.09 -31.78 -2.22
N PRO A 405 -15.35 -31.99 -2.66
CA PRO A 405 -15.69 -31.94 -4.08
C PRO A 405 -15.59 -30.51 -4.62
N LYS A 406 -15.37 -30.41 -5.94
CA LYS A 406 -15.36 -29.14 -6.68
C LYS A 406 -16.56 -28.25 -6.36
N VAL A 407 -16.36 -26.94 -6.37
CA VAL A 407 -17.45 -25.98 -6.16
C VAL A 407 -18.41 -26.08 -7.36
N SER A 408 -19.69 -26.33 -7.08
CA SER A 408 -20.70 -26.53 -8.11
C SER A 408 -21.75 -25.43 -8.11
N LYS A 409 -22.29 -25.08 -9.29
CA LYS A 409 -23.42 -24.15 -9.37
C LYS A 409 -24.66 -24.64 -8.59
N ALA A 410 -24.81 -25.95 -8.41
CA ALA A 410 -25.85 -26.53 -7.58
C ALA A 410 -25.66 -26.19 -6.09
N PHE A 411 -24.42 -26.22 -5.59
CA PHE A 411 -24.08 -25.80 -4.23
C PHE A 411 -24.44 -24.34 -3.99
N ILE A 412 -23.99 -23.44 -4.89
CA ILE A 412 -24.29 -22.01 -4.80
C ILE A 412 -25.80 -21.73 -4.80
N LYS A 413 -26.58 -22.43 -5.63
CA LYS A 413 -28.04 -22.37 -5.61
C LYS A 413 -28.64 -22.84 -4.29
N THR A 414 -28.06 -23.86 -3.66
CA THR A 414 -28.44 -24.28 -2.30
C THR A 414 -28.15 -23.16 -1.29
N LEU A 415 -27.00 -22.47 -1.37
CA LEU A 415 -26.68 -21.34 -0.48
C LEU A 415 -27.69 -20.19 -0.64
N LYS A 416 -27.92 -19.71 -1.88
CA LYS A 416 -28.93 -18.67 -2.19
C LYS A 416 -30.34 -19.07 -1.71
N LYS A 417 -30.76 -20.31 -1.97
CA LYS A 417 -32.06 -20.85 -1.52
C LYS A 417 -32.17 -20.88 0.01
N ASN A 418 -31.07 -21.03 0.73
CA ASN A 418 -31.01 -20.97 2.18
C ASN A 418 -30.82 -19.54 2.72
N GLY A 419 -30.97 -18.49 1.90
CA GLY A 419 -31.08 -17.11 2.37
C GLY A 419 -29.76 -16.35 2.56
N PHE A 420 -28.62 -16.95 2.23
CA PHE A 420 -27.36 -16.21 2.13
C PHE A 420 -27.45 -15.16 1.01
N LYS A 421 -26.97 -13.95 1.28
CA LYS A 421 -26.93 -12.84 0.32
C LYS A 421 -25.56 -12.70 -0.35
N SER A 422 -24.51 -13.06 0.37
CA SER A 422 -23.12 -13.02 -0.11
C SER A 422 -22.44 -14.38 -0.01
N VAL A 423 -21.45 -14.59 -0.86
CA VAL A 423 -20.41 -15.60 -0.67
C VAL A 423 -19.03 -14.95 -0.65
N ARG A 424 -18.14 -15.38 0.24
CA ARG A 424 -16.69 -15.13 0.12
C ARG A 424 -16.06 -16.39 -0.46
N ILE A 425 -15.27 -16.21 -1.50
CA ILE A 425 -14.58 -17.29 -2.21
C ILE A 425 -13.09 -17.06 -1.97
N PRO A 426 -12.54 -17.60 -0.87
CA PRO A 426 -11.13 -17.44 -0.56
C PRO A 426 -10.29 -18.18 -1.62
N ILE A 427 -9.21 -17.56 -2.10
CA ILE A 427 -8.40 -18.09 -3.22
C ILE A 427 -6.90 -17.97 -2.93
N THR A 428 -6.19 -19.09 -3.05
CA THR A 428 -4.73 -19.11 -3.06
C THR A 428 -4.23 -19.16 -4.51
N TRP A 429 -3.30 -18.27 -4.85
CA TRP A 429 -2.84 -18.07 -6.23
C TRP A 429 -1.45 -18.62 -6.50
N GLU A 430 -0.65 -18.88 -5.47
CA GLU A 430 0.80 -19.03 -5.61
C GLU A 430 1.25 -20.22 -6.47
N GLU A 431 0.58 -21.39 -6.37
CA GLU A 431 0.90 -22.54 -7.21
C GLU A 431 0.65 -22.25 -8.70
N HIS A 432 -0.31 -21.37 -8.98
CA HIS A 432 -0.74 -20.94 -10.30
C HIS A 432 -0.08 -19.64 -10.78
N ILE A 433 0.87 -19.08 -10.01
CA ILE A 433 1.69 -17.96 -10.44
C ILE A 433 3.06 -18.48 -10.91
N ASN A 434 3.51 -18.05 -12.09
CA ASN A 434 4.88 -18.30 -12.55
C ASN A 434 5.90 -17.36 -11.86
N GLY A 435 7.20 -17.60 -12.00
CA GLY A 435 8.25 -16.76 -11.36
C GLY A 435 8.23 -15.27 -11.78
N ASP A 436 7.55 -15.01 -12.89
CA ASP A 436 7.26 -13.74 -13.51
C ASP A 436 6.15 -12.91 -12.83
N GLY A 437 5.28 -13.57 -12.04
CA GLY A 437 4.10 -12.96 -11.41
C GLY A 437 2.79 -13.12 -12.20
N ASP A 438 2.81 -13.70 -13.39
CA ASP A 438 1.61 -13.96 -14.19
C ASP A 438 0.83 -15.16 -13.65
N ILE A 439 -0.49 -15.01 -13.57
CA ILE A 439 -1.43 -16.07 -13.14
C ILE A 439 -1.77 -16.96 -14.34
N ASP A 440 -1.71 -18.28 -14.18
CA ASP A 440 -2.12 -19.24 -15.20
C ASP A 440 -3.55 -18.93 -15.66
N ALA A 441 -3.71 -18.70 -16.97
CA ALA A 441 -4.97 -18.27 -17.55
C ALA A 441 -6.11 -19.30 -17.36
N LYS A 442 -5.81 -20.58 -17.17
CA LYS A 442 -6.80 -21.63 -16.87
C LYS A 442 -7.29 -21.53 -15.43
N TRP A 443 -6.39 -21.27 -14.47
CA TRP A 443 -6.78 -21.00 -13.08
C TRP A 443 -7.65 -19.75 -12.99
N LEU A 444 -7.18 -18.64 -13.58
CA LEU A 444 -7.91 -17.37 -13.59
C LEU A 444 -9.26 -17.46 -14.35
N ASN A 445 -9.39 -18.37 -15.32
CA ASN A 445 -10.67 -18.69 -15.96
C ASN A 445 -11.60 -19.50 -15.04
N HIS A 446 -11.06 -20.46 -14.29
CA HIS A 446 -11.84 -21.29 -13.37
C HIS A 446 -12.30 -20.51 -12.13
N VAL A 447 -11.45 -19.65 -11.54
CA VAL A 447 -11.88 -18.70 -10.51
C VAL A 447 -13.05 -17.85 -11.01
N LYS A 448 -12.98 -17.36 -12.26
CA LYS A 448 -14.09 -16.62 -12.89
C LYS A 448 -15.36 -17.47 -13.03
N GLU A 449 -15.24 -18.74 -13.40
CA GLU A 449 -16.37 -19.69 -13.49
C GLU A 449 -17.06 -19.88 -12.12
N VAL A 450 -16.30 -20.03 -11.03
CA VAL A 450 -16.87 -20.16 -9.67
C VAL A 450 -17.50 -18.84 -9.20
N VAL A 451 -16.88 -17.69 -9.48
CA VAL A 451 -17.47 -16.35 -9.25
C VAL A 451 -18.78 -16.18 -10.05
N ASP A 452 -18.81 -16.61 -11.32
CA ASP A 452 -20.00 -16.55 -12.17
C ASP A 452 -21.16 -17.37 -11.59
N TYR A 453 -20.90 -18.47 -10.89
CA TYR A 453 -21.96 -19.27 -10.28
C TYR A 453 -22.78 -18.49 -9.25
N ALA A 454 -22.15 -17.61 -8.46
CA ALA A 454 -22.81 -16.77 -7.46
C ALA A 454 -23.30 -15.44 -8.04
N TYR A 455 -22.46 -14.78 -8.84
CA TYR A 455 -22.82 -13.52 -9.50
C TYR A 455 -24.07 -13.67 -10.39
N SER A 456 -24.22 -14.80 -11.11
CA SER A 456 -25.42 -15.06 -11.92
C SER A 456 -26.68 -15.49 -11.13
N GLU A 457 -26.59 -15.62 -9.82
CA GLU A 457 -27.73 -15.85 -8.91
C GLU A 457 -28.00 -14.61 -8.02
N ASP A 458 -27.53 -13.43 -8.46
CA ASP A 458 -27.75 -12.13 -7.81
C ASP A 458 -27.23 -12.14 -6.36
N MET A 459 -26.04 -12.71 -6.15
CA MET A 459 -25.33 -12.72 -4.86
C MET A 459 -24.17 -11.74 -4.91
N TYR A 460 -23.89 -11.12 -3.76
CA TYR A 460 -22.59 -10.48 -3.55
C TYR A 460 -21.50 -11.55 -3.50
N VAL A 461 -20.33 -11.25 -4.06
CA VAL A 461 -19.17 -12.14 -4.12
C VAL A 461 -17.95 -11.39 -3.63
N VAL A 462 -17.26 -11.92 -2.63
CA VAL A 462 -15.94 -11.42 -2.19
C VAL A 462 -14.87 -12.39 -2.68
N ILE A 463 -13.78 -11.88 -3.25
CA ILE A 463 -12.57 -12.64 -3.62
C ILE A 463 -11.32 -11.95 -3.10
N ASP A 464 -10.29 -12.73 -2.77
CA ASP A 464 -9.09 -12.27 -2.05
C ASP A 464 -7.77 -12.84 -2.59
N ILE A 465 -6.70 -12.67 -1.80
CA ILE A 465 -5.45 -13.43 -1.85
C ILE A 465 -5.28 -14.09 -0.47
N HIS A 466 -5.36 -15.43 -0.41
CA HIS A 466 -5.67 -16.14 0.83
C HIS A 466 -4.46 -16.75 1.59
N HIS A 467 -3.88 -17.87 1.13
CA HIS A 467 -2.74 -18.52 1.81
C HIS A 467 -1.39 -18.36 1.07
N ASP A 468 -1.30 -17.40 0.15
CA ASP A 468 -0.13 -17.13 -0.68
C ASP A 468 1.15 -16.83 0.12
N SER A 469 2.07 -17.80 0.25
CA SER A 469 3.30 -17.73 1.06
C SER A 469 4.29 -16.63 0.65
N TRP A 470 4.11 -16.04 -0.54
CA TRP A 470 4.90 -14.90 -0.99
C TRP A 470 4.46 -13.56 -0.37
N VAL A 471 3.28 -13.50 0.26
CA VAL A 471 2.77 -12.34 1.00
C VAL A 471 3.50 -12.25 2.34
N ASP A 472 4.71 -11.70 2.28
CA ASP A 472 5.62 -11.62 3.42
C ASP A 472 5.90 -10.15 3.76
N ILE A 473 5.50 -9.74 4.96
CA ILE A 473 5.71 -8.39 5.50
C ILE A 473 6.97 -8.26 6.35
N SER A 474 7.78 -9.31 6.49
CA SER A 474 9.15 -9.17 6.97
C SER A 474 9.90 -8.18 6.07
N THR A 475 10.72 -7.31 6.65
CA THR A 475 11.24 -6.19 5.89
C THR A 475 12.06 -6.66 4.67
N THR A 476 12.79 -7.77 4.80
CA THR A 476 13.58 -8.37 3.71
C THR A 476 12.77 -8.72 2.47
N ASN A 477 11.50 -9.11 2.64
CA ASN A 477 10.64 -9.54 1.55
C ASN A 477 9.54 -8.53 1.21
N PHE A 478 9.29 -7.51 2.04
CA PHE A 478 8.18 -6.59 1.85
C PHE A 478 8.16 -5.89 0.48
N GLN A 479 9.31 -5.52 -0.08
CA GLN A 479 9.33 -4.92 -1.42
C GLN A 479 9.00 -5.93 -2.54
N ARG A 480 9.42 -7.20 -2.39
CA ARG A 480 9.03 -8.32 -3.28
C ARG A 480 7.51 -8.53 -3.21
N THR A 481 6.94 -8.53 -1.99
CA THR A 481 5.50 -8.64 -1.72
C THR A 481 4.72 -7.53 -2.41
N MET A 482 5.16 -6.27 -2.27
CA MET A 482 4.57 -5.11 -2.94
C MET A 482 4.60 -5.23 -4.48
N GLY A 483 5.70 -5.70 -5.05
CA GLY A 483 5.85 -5.89 -6.50
C GLY A 483 4.97 -7.00 -7.06
N LYS A 484 5.01 -8.18 -6.45
CA LYS A 484 4.19 -9.33 -6.85
C LYS A 484 2.71 -9.05 -6.62
N GLY A 485 2.34 -8.47 -5.48
CA GLY A 485 0.97 -8.03 -5.18
C GLY A 485 0.42 -7.07 -6.22
N LYS A 486 1.20 -6.09 -6.66
CA LYS A 486 0.80 -5.16 -7.74
C LYS A 486 0.54 -5.86 -9.08
N ILE A 487 1.29 -6.90 -9.40
CA ILE A 487 1.12 -7.67 -10.65
C ILE A 487 -0.09 -8.60 -10.55
N VAL A 488 -0.24 -9.33 -9.45
CA VAL A 488 -1.37 -10.24 -9.19
C VAL A 488 -2.68 -9.47 -9.15
N TRP A 489 -2.79 -8.42 -8.33
CA TRP A 489 -4.01 -7.61 -8.25
C TRP A 489 -4.36 -6.90 -9.55
N LYS A 490 -3.37 -6.48 -10.34
CA LYS A 490 -3.64 -5.89 -11.67
C LYS A 490 -4.23 -6.91 -12.63
N GLN A 491 -3.83 -8.19 -12.57
CA GLN A 491 -4.42 -9.25 -13.40
C GLN A 491 -5.84 -9.58 -12.98
N ILE A 492 -6.07 -9.80 -11.67
CA ILE A 492 -7.39 -10.06 -11.08
C ILE A 492 -8.35 -8.90 -11.42
N ALA A 493 -7.95 -7.66 -11.11
CA ALA A 493 -8.78 -6.49 -11.39
C ALA A 493 -9.12 -6.36 -12.89
N ASN A 494 -8.17 -6.57 -13.81
CA ASN A 494 -8.48 -6.53 -15.25
C ASN A 494 -9.40 -7.69 -15.70
N LYS A 495 -9.26 -8.88 -15.13
CA LYS A 495 -10.14 -10.04 -15.41
C LYS A 495 -11.60 -9.75 -15.07
N PHE A 496 -11.81 -9.10 -13.93
CA PHE A 496 -13.13 -8.83 -13.34
C PHE A 496 -13.63 -7.39 -13.55
N LYS A 497 -12.96 -6.62 -14.41
CA LYS A 497 -13.18 -5.17 -14.62
C LYS A 497 -14.61 -4.73 -14.97
N ASN A 498 -15.37 -5.61 -15.61
CA ASN A 498 -16.72 -5.30 -16.13
C ASN A 498 -17.85 -5.80 -15.22
N TYR A 499 -17.55 -6.45 -14.10
CA TYR A 499 -18.56 -6.82 -13.10
C TYR A 499 -19.02 -5.56 -12.37
N ASP A 500 -20.30 -5.47 -12.02
CA ASP A 500 -20.81 -4.38 -11.18
C ASP A 500 -20.37 -4.55 -9.70
N ASP A 501 -20.94 -3.74 -8.81
CA ASP A 501 -20.58 -3.70 -7.40
C ASP A 501 -20.98 -4.96 -6.61
N HIS A 502 -21.70 -5.94 -7.19
CA HIS A 502 -21.89 -7.24 -6.52
C HIS A 502 -20.58 -8.02 -6.38
N LEU A 503 -19.53 -7.71 -7.15
CA LEU A 503 -18.20 -8.29 -6.94
C LEU A 503 -17.31 -7.32 -6.15
N ILE A 504 -16.86 -7.77 -4.98
CA ILE A 504 -15.99 -7.06 -4.05
C ILE A 504 -14.61 -7.72 -4.09
N PHE A 505 -13.55 -6.92 -3.96
CA PHE A 505 -12.19 -7.45 -3.75
C PHE A 505 -11.74 -7.18 -2.32
N GLU A 506 -11.20 -8.18 -1.67
CA GLU A 506 -10.56 -8.09 -0.35
C GLU A 506 -9.05 -8.24 -0.54
N GLY A 507 -8.25 -7.31 0.00
CA GLY A 507 -6.86 -7.14 -0.44
C GLY A 507 -5.96 -8.34 -0.18
N PHE A 508 -5.96 -8.82 1.06
CA PHE A 508 -5.11 -9.92 1.53
C PHE A 508 -5.71 -10.50 2.82
N ASN A 509 -5.68 -11.82 2.96
CA ASN A 509 -6.13 -12.53 4.15
C ASN A 509 -5.01 -12.62 5.21
N GLU A 510 -5.34 -12.26 6.46
CA GLU A 510 -4.59 -12.52 7.68
C GLU A 510 -3.08 -12.22 7.62
N VAL A 511 -2.73 -11.08 7.00
CA VAL A 511 -1.33 -10.68 6.83
C VAL A 511 -0.65 -10.49 8.18
N ARG A 512 0.44 -11.23 8.41
CA ARG A 512 1.10 -11.35 9.72
C ARG A 512 2.57 -11.74 9.61
N LEU A 513 3.29 -11.73 10.73
CA LEU A 513 4.69 -12.15 10.81
C LEU A 513 4.79 -13.67 10.99
N VAL A 514 4.53 -14.41 9.91
CA VAL A 514 4.54 -15.88 9.87
C VAL A 514 5.87 -16.46 10.37
N GLY A 515 5.82 -17.50 11.20
CA GLY A 515 6.99 -18.17 11.75
C GLY A 515 7.70 -17.41 12.88
N THR A 516 7.04 -16.42 13.49
CA THR A 516 7.57 -15.64 14.63
C THR A 516 6.65 -15.77 15.85
N ASP A 517 7.19 -15.50 17.05
CA ASP A 517 6.40 -15.44 18.29
C ASP A 517 5.28 -14.38 18.28
N LEU A 518 5.27 -13.49 17.28
CA LEU A 518 4.24 -12.47 17.07
C LEU A 518 3.13 -12.90 16.10
N GLU A 519 3.25 -14.04 15.41
CA GLU A 519 2.36 -14.44 14.30
C GLU A 519 0.88 -14.30 14.67
N TRP A 520 0.47 -14.93 15.76
CA TRP A 520 -0.91 -14.89 16.30
C TRP A 520 -1.06 -13.96 17.51
N GLY A 521 -0.03 -13.17 17.81
CA GLY A 521 -0.06 -12.14 18.86
C GLY A 521 -0.76 -10.86 18.40
N LEU A 522 -0.48 -9.75 19.07
CA LEU A 522 -0.99 -8.42 18.62
C LEU A 522 -0.21 -7.88 17.41
N GLY A 523 1.01 -8.36 17.14
CA GLY A 523 1.90 -7.83 16.12
C GLY A 523 2.83 -6.74 16.68
N ASN A 524 3.28 -5.83 15.81
CA ASN A 524 4.07 -4.65 16.18
C ASN A 524 3.90 -3.53 15.16
N GLN A 525 4.38 -2.32 15.49
CA GLN A 525 4.23 -1.12 14.66
C GLN A 525 4.73 -1.32 13.21
N GLY A 526 5.92 -1.89 13.03
CA GLY A 526 6.47 -2.15 11.69
C GLY A 526 5.60 -3.08 10.84
N ALA A 527 4.94 -4.07 11.46
CA ALA A 527 3.99 -4.93 10.79
C ALA A 527 2.69 -4.19 10.40
N TYR A 528 2.16 -3.35 11.30
CA TYR A 528 0.99 -2.52 11.00
C TYR A 528 1.24 -1.58 9.81
N ASP A 529 2.41 -0.92 9.79
CA ASP A 529 2.74 0.02 8.72
C ASP A 529 3.05 -0.66 7.39
N ALA A 530 3.65 -1.86 7.42
CA ALA A 530 3.79 -2.69 6.22
C ALA A 530 2.41 -3.05 5.63
N ILE A 531 1.45 -3.46 6.47
CA ILE A 531 0.08 -3.77 6.05
C ILE A 531 -0.64 -2.52 5.53
N ASN A 532 -0.50 -1.38 6.18
CA ASN A 532 -1.08 -0.11 5.73
C ASN A 532 -0.54 0.31 4.35
N VAL A 533 0.75 0.13 4.09
CA VAL A 533 1.37 0.37 2.77
C VAL A 533 0.90 -0.66 1.73
N LEU A 534 0.72 -1.91 2.13
CA LEU A 534 0.21 -3.00 1.27
C LEU A 534 -1.26 -2.78 0.86
N ASN A 535 -2.11 -2.40 1.81
CA ASN A 535 -3.50 -2.00 1.60
C ASN A 535 -3.61 -0.84 0.63
N LYS A 536 -2.79 0.20 0.80
CA LYS A 536 -2.73 1.35 -0.13
C LYS A 536 -2.32 0.90 -1.53
N MET A 537 -1.30 0.05 -1.66
CA MET A 537 -0.85 -0.49 -2.94
C MET A 537 -1.96 -1.26 -3.66
N PHE A 538 -2.70 -2.10 -2.93
CA PHE A 538 -3.86 -2.84 -3.45
C PHE A 538 -4.92 -1.88 -4.01
N VAL A 539 -5.37 -0.91 -3.22
CA VAL A 539 -6.38 0.07 -3.63
C VAL A 539 -5.92 0.85 -4.87
N GLU A 540 -4.72 1.44 -4.85
CA GLU A 540 -4.17 2.17 -6.00
C GLU A 540 -4.05 1.30 -7.25
N THR A 541 -3.65 0.03 -7.08
CA THR A 541 -3.51 -0.93 -8.19
C THR A 541 -4.86 -1.24 -8.82
N VAL A 542 -5.89 -1.55 -8.03
CA VAL A 542 -7.24 -1.82 -8.53
C VAL A 542 -7.80 -0.59 -9.24
N ARG A 543 -7.75 0.59 -8.60
CA ARG A 543 -8.25 1.85 -9.17
C ARG A 543 -7.56 2.20 -10.49
N SER A 544 -6.25 1.92 -10.62
CA SER A 544 -5.49 2.18 -11.85
C SER A 544 -6.01 1.43 -13.09
N THR A 545 -6.74 0.32 -12.90
CA THR A 545 -7.30 -0.46 -14.02
C THR A 545 -8.53 0.17 -14.66
N LYS A 546 -9.19 1.13 -14.00
CA LYS A 546 -10.37 1.89 -14.48
C LYS A 546 -11.57 0.97 -14.80
N GLY A 547 -12.62 1.50 -15.44
CA GLY A 547 -13.91 0.79 -15.56
C GLY A 547 -14.61 0.74 -14.21
N ASN A 548 -15.38 -0.31 -13.93
CA ASN A 548 -16.11 -0.43 -12.66
C ASN A 548 -15.15 -0.49 -11.45
N ASN A 549 -13.92 -0.96 -11.66
CA ASN A 549 -12.88 -0.95 -10.63
C ASN A 549 -12.49 0.45 -10.12
N ALA A 550 -12.89 1.53 -10.82
CA ALA A 550 -12.71 2.90 -10.33
C ALA A 550 -13.60 3.24 -9.13
N THR A 551 -14.71 2.50 -8.92
CA THR A 551 -15.66 2.69 -7.81
C THR A 551 -16.03 1.39 -7.09
N ARG A 552 -15.58 0.22 -7.57
CA ARG A 552 -15.80 -1.08 -6.92
C ARG A 552 -15.46 -1.01 -5.42
N TYR A 553 -16.35 -1.55 -4.59
CA TYR A 553 -16.06 -1.71 -3.17
C TYR A 553 -14.85 -2.61 -2.93
N LEU A 554 -13.93 -2.15 -2.10
CA LEU A 554 -12.73 -2.90 -1.71
C LEU A 554 -12.71 -3.08 -0.19
N ILE A 555 -12.22 -4.22 0.26
CA ILE A 555 -12.01 -4.54 1.66
C ILE A 555 -10.50 -4.55 1.95
N VAL A 556 -10.10 -3.89 3.04
CA VAL A 556 -8.72 -3.89 3.56
C VAL A 556 -8.71 -4.44 4.99
N SER A 557 -7.60 -5.03 5.41
CA SER A 557 -7.49 -5.70 6.72
C SER A 557 -6.39 -5.10 7.60
N GLY A 558 -6.45 -5.42 8.90
CA GLY A 558 -5.38 -5.16 9.86
C GLY A 558 -4.39 -6.32 9.97
N TYR A 559 -3.54 -6.29 10.99
CA TYR A 559 -2.68 -7.43 11.34
C TYR A 559 -3.54 -8.66 11.66
N ARG A 560 -3.28 -9.80 10.98
CA ARG A 560 -4.03 -11.07 11.10
C ARG A 560 -5.58 -10.93 11.09
N ASP A 561 -6.11 -9.91 10.41
CA ASP A 561 -7.54 -9.55 10.45
C ASP A 561 -8.12 -9.41 11.88
N GLY A 562 -7.28 -9.07 12.86
CA GLY A 562 -7.64 -9.11 14.27
C GLY A 562 -8.67 -8.07 14.70
N SER A 563 -9.65 -8.51 15.50
CA SER A 563 -10.70 -7.67 16.11
C SER A 563 -10.26 -6.94 17.40
N ASP A 564 -9.01 -7.07 17.81
CA ASP A 564 -8.44 -6.43 19.00
C ASP A 564 -8.31 -4.90 18.82
N ASP A 565 -8.61 -4.11 19.85
CA ASP A 565 -8.47 -2.64 19.82
C ASP A 565 -7.06 -2.17 19.42
N GLU A 566 -6.03 -2.89 19.89
CA GLU A 566 -4.62 -2.61 19.54
C GLU A 566 -4.33 -2.77 18.04
N ILE A 567 -4.98 -3.74 17.38
CA ILE A 567 -4.83 -3.97 15.94
C ILE A 567 -5.67 -2.96 15.17
N LEU A 568 -6.95 -2.82 15.54
CA LEU A 568 -7.90 -1.93 14.87
C LEU A 568 -7.43 -0.48 14.83
N LYS A 569 -6.96 0.08 15.97
CA LYS A 569 -6.53 1.49 16.04
C LYS A 569 -5.31 1.81 15.13
N ASN A 570 -4.58 0.78 14.69
CA ASN A 570 -3.41 0.90 13.83
C ASN A 570 -3.72 0.71 12.32
N ILE A 571 -4.98 0.45 11.94
CA ILE A 571 -5.42 0.38 10.55
C ILE A 571 -5.53 1.79 9.96
N ALA A 572 -4.64 2.15 9.05
CA ALA A 572 -4.70 3.39 8.29
C ALA A 572 -5.66 3.24 7.09
N VAL A 573 -6.94 3.52 7.32
CA VAL A 573 -8.00 3.42 6.30
C VAL A 573 -7.65 4.29 5.07
N PRO A 574 -7.53 3.71 3.85
CA PRO A 574 -7.26 4.48 2.64
C PRO A 574 -8.32 5.54 2.35
N ASP A 575 -7.89 6.68 1.81
CA ASP A 575 -8.74 7.84 1.50
C ASP A 575 -9.55 7.64 0.19
N ASP A 576 -10.53 6.74 0.27
CA ASP A 576 -11.40 6.34 -0.84
C ASP A 576 -12.79 5.99 -0.27
N SER A 577 -13.87 6.51 -0.86
CA SER A 577 -15.22 6.39 -0.31
C SER A 577 -15.86 5.01 -0.46
N HIS A 578 -15.22 4.08 -1.18
CA HIS A 578 -15.69 2.72 -1.43
C HIS A 578 -14.78 1.68 -0.75
N ILE A 579 -14.19 2.03 0.40
CA ILE A 579 -13.41 1.11 1.24
C ILE A 579 -14.22 0.68 2.46
N MET A 580 -14.09 -0.61 2.77
CA MET A 580 -14.62 -1.29 3.96
C MET A 580 -13.44 -1.99 4.66
N VAL A 581 -13.59 -2.38 5.93
CA VAL A 581 -12.53 -3.07 6.69
C VAL A 581 -12.96 -4.51 7.02
N ALA A 582 -12.07 -5.48 6.80
CA ALA A 582 -12.25 -6.86 7.23
C ALA A 582 -11.78 -7.05 8.68
N VAL A 583 -12.49 -7.92 9.40
CA VAL A 583 -12.04 -8.53 10.64
C VAL A 583 -12.49 -9.99 10.71
N HIS A 584 -11.71 -10.83 11.37
CA HIS A 584 -12.05 -12.21 11.70
C HIS A 584 -12.33 -12.32 13.20
N SER A 585 -13.28 -13.19 13.59
CA SER A 585 -13.48 -13.55 15.00
C SER A 585 -14.13 -14.91 15.16
N TYR A 586 -13.40 -15.78 15.86
CA TYR A 586 -13.86 -17.10 16.28
C TYR A 586 -13.87 -17.13 17.80
N ASP A 587 -14.80 -16.39 18.41
CA ASP A 587 -14.77 -16.08 19.84
C ASP A 587 -15.98 -16.57 20.65
N PRO A 588 -15.79 -17.07 21.89
CA PRO A 588 -14.49 -17.29 22.55
C PRO A 588 -13.70 -18.44 21.90
N TYR A 589 -12.40 -18.24 21.62
CA TYR A 589 -11.56 -19.22 20.90
C TYR A 589 -11.69 -20.67 21.39
N LYS A 590 -11.67 -20.89 22.71
CA LYS A 590 -11.80 -22.24 23.30
C LYS A 590 -13.12 -22.95 22.95
N PHE A 591 -14.19 -22.19 22.73
CA PHE A 591 -15.47 -22.71 22.27
C PHE A 591 -15.53 -22.80 20.74
N ALA A 592 -15.17 -21.72 20.06
CA ALA A 592 -15.40 -21.53 18.63
C ALA A 592 -14.34 -22.18 17.70
N ALA A 593 -13.05 -22.12 18.05
CA ALA A 593 -11.94 -22.50 17.16
C ALA A 593 -10.97 -23.57 17.71
N GLU A 594 -10.94 -23.83 19.02
CA GLU A 594 -10.13 -24.94 19.58
C GLU A 594 -10.58 -26.27 18.96
N GLY A 595 -9.72 -26.85 18.11
CA GLY A 595 -10.11 -27.84 17.11
C GLY A 595 -9.54 -27.58 15.72
N GLU A 596 -9.23 -26.34 15.36
CA GLU A 596 -8.88 -25.93 14.00
C GLU A 596 -7.44 -26.25 13.61
N ASN A 597 -6.47 -25.77 14.39
CA ASN A 597 -5.04 -25.89 14.11
C ASN A 597 -4.42 -27.26 14.49
N GLY A 598 -5.13 -28.36 14.24
CA GLY A 598 -4.66 -29.72 14.51
C GLY A 598 -4.78 -30.20 15.97
N THR A 599 -5.17 -29.34 16.91
CA THR A 599 -5.68 -29.79 18.22
C THR A 599 -6.99 -30.55 18.01
N PRO A 600 -7.22 -31.72 18.62
CA PRO A 600 -8.51 -32.40 18.57
C PRO A 600 -9.65 -31.54 19.17
N VAL A 601 -10.80 -31.46 18.50
CA VAL A 601 -11.98 -30.65 18.95
C VAL A 601 -12.45 -30.99 20.37
N LYS A 602 -12.20 -32.22 20.83
CA LYS A 602 -12.56 -32.72 22.18
C LYS A 602 -11.81 -32.01 23.32
N ASP A 603 -10.69 -31.35 23.02
CA ASP A 603 -9.84 -30.68 24.00
C ASP A 603 -10.27 -29.21 24.21
N GLY A 604 -11.22 -28.72 23.39
CA GLY A 604 -11.88 -27.43 23.56
C GLY A 604 -13.13 -27.48 24.44
N VAL A 605 -13.68 -26.29 24.74
CA VAL A 605 -14.96 -26.15 25.46
C VAL A 605 -16.12 -26.42 24.49
N ASP A 606 -17.11 -27.20 24.90
CA ASP A 606 -18.28 -27.59 24.09
C ASP A 606 -19.61 -26.94 24.55
N THR A 607 -19.66 -26.35 25.75
CA THR A 607 -20.79 -25.59 26.28
C THR A 607 -20.63 -24.09 26.09
N TRP A 608 -21.74 -23.37 25.89
CA TRP A 608 -21.78 -21.90 25.88
C TRP A 608 -23.13 -21.41 26.41
N ASP A 609 -23.15 -20.44 27.33
CA ASP A 609 -24.37 -19.87 27.93
C ASP A 609 -24.36 -18.33 27.96
N ALA A 610 -25.41 -17.70 27.42
CA ALA A 610 -25.60 -16.24 27.45
C ALA A 610 -25.74 -15.64 28.86
N ASN A 611 -26.00 -16.46 29.87
CA ASN A 611 -26.02 -16.05 31.28
C ASN A 611 -24.62 -16.03 31.90
N ASN A 612 -23.68 -16.83 31.39
CA ASN A 612 -22.29 -16.83 31.83
C ASN A 612 -21.59 -15.54 31.37
N VAL A 613 -20.86 -14.88 32.27
CA VAL A 613 -20.17 -13.62 32.01
C VAL A 613 -18.89 -13.85 31.21
N GLU A 614 -18.23 -15.00 31.40
CA GLU A 614 -16.99 -15.34 30.68
C GLU A 614 -17.30 -15.68 29.21
N ASP A 615 -18.28 -16.55 28.97
CA ASP A 615 -18.71 -16.99 27.64
C ASP A 615 -19.10 -15.85 26.69
N LYS A 616 -19.71 -14.79 27.24
CA LYS A 616 -20.16 -13.63 26.46
C LYS A 616 -19.20 -12.44 26.46
N GLY A 617 -18.25 -12.41 27.39
CA GLY A 617 -17.37 -11.27 27.61
C GLY A 617 -16.48 -10.94 26.39
N SER A 618 -15.94 -11.96 25.71
CA SER A 618 -15.15 -11.74 24.49
C SER A 618 -16.00 -11.22 23.33
N ILE A 619 -17.20 -11.77 23.13
CA ILE A 619 -18.16 -11.33 22.12
C ILE A 619 -18.55 -9.86 22.34
N ASP A 620 -18.91 -9.50 23.57
CA ASP A 620 -19.25 -8.11 23.95
C ASP A 620 -18.07 -7.16 23.70
N HIS A 621 -16.85 -7.58 24.04
CA HIS A 621 -15.64 -6.79 23.84
C HIS A 621 -15.34 -6.57 22.35
N ILE A 622 -15.36 -7.63 21.54
CA ILE A 622 -15.06 -7.60 20.10
C ILE A 622 -16.07 -6.75 19.33
N VAL A 623 -17.36 -6.96 19.56
CA VAL A 623 -18.42 -6.14 18.92
C VAL A 623 -18.25 -4.67 19.31
N ASN A 624 -17.88 -4.37 20.56
CA ASN A 624 -17.64 -3.00 21.00
C ASN A 624 -16.39 -2.39 20.35
N ASN A 625 -15.28 -3.11 20.24
CA ASN A 625 -14.05 -2.64 19.59
C ASN A 625 -14.31 -2.32 18.11
N VAL A 626 -14.89 -3.26 17.38
CA VAL A 626 -15.25 -3.12 15.96
C VAL A 626 -16.18 -1.93 15.73
N LYS A 627 -17.23 -1.79 16.56
CA LYS A 627 -18.17 -0.66 16.51
C LYS A 627 -17.48 0.67 16.79
N THR A 628 -16.60 0.72 17.79
CA THR A 628 -15.85 1.92 18.17
C THR A 628 -14.91 2.36 17.05
N PHE A 629 -14.14 1.43 16.49
CA PHE A 629 -13.26 1.68 15.35
C PHE A 629 -14.05 2.17 14.12
N SER A 630 -15.15 1.48 13.78
CA SER A 630 -16.02 1.83 12.65
C SER A 630 -16.58 3.26 12.75
N GLN A 631 -17.01 3.65 13.96
CA GLN A 631 -17.52 5.00 14.24
C GLN A 631 -16.41 6.06 14.24
N ALA A 632 -15.25 5.76 14.83
CA ALA A 632 -14.13 6.70 14.93
C ALA A 632 -13.50 7.01 13.55
N ASN A 633 -13.40 6.00 12.68
CA ASN A 633 -12.80 6.12 11.35
C ASN A 633 -13.85 6.32 10.22
N ASN A 634 -15.13 6.34 10.59
CA ASN A 634 -16.27 6.46 9.67
C ASN A 634 -16.18 5.49 8.47
N VAL A 635 -15.89 4.21 8.76
CA VAL A 635 -15.73 3.15 7.77
C VAL A 635 -16.58 1.93 8.17
N PRO A 636 -17.32 1.28 7.26
CA PRO A 636 -17.99 0.04 7.58
C PRO A 636 -16.96 -1.07 7.83
N VAL A 637 -17.20 -1.86 8.88
CA VAL A 637 -16.44 -3.09 9.16
C VAL A 637 -17.32 -4.29 8.85
N ILE A 638 -16.73 -5.32 8.25
CA ILE A 638 -17.36 -6.59 7.92
C ILE A 638 -16.58 -7.70 8.62
N MET A 639 -17.30 -8.60 9.28
CA MET A 639 -16.73 -9.82 9.83
C MET A 639 -16.67 -10.88 8.72
N THR A 640 -15.58 -10.87 7.95
CA THR A 640 -15.38 -11.69 6.74
C THR A 640 -15.19 -13.17 7.08
N GLU A 641 -14.82 -13.48 8.32
CA GLU A 641 -14.85 -14.83 8.87
C GLU A 641 -15.32 -14.86 10.32
N LEU A 642 -16.16 -15.85 10.62
CA LEU A 642 -16.56 -16.29 11.96
C LEU A 642 -17.12 -17.71 11.87
N GLY A 643 -17.15 -18.41 12.99
CA GLY A 643 -17.82 -19.70 13.09
C GLY A 643 -17.66 -20.32 14.46
N ALA A 644 -18.26 -21.49 14.64
CA ALA A 644 -17.99 -22.36 15.78
C ALA A 644 -17.89 -23.81 15.30
N VAL A 645 -16.76 -24.48 15.59
CA VAL A 645 -16.54 -25.89 15.26
C VAL A 645 -17.59 -26.78 15.91
N ASP A 646 -17.99 -27.85 15.23
CA ASP A 646 -18.87 -28.86 15.79
C ASP A 646 -18.11 -29.77 16.78
N LYS A 647 -18.54 -29.75 18.04
CA LYS A 647 -18.12 -30.66 19.12
C LYS A 647 -19.23 -31.65 19.49
N ASN A 648 -20.13 -31.96 18.54
CA ASN A 648 -21.41 -32.63 18.76
C ASN A 648 -22.35 -31.80 19.67
N ASN A 649 -22.28 -30.47 19.54
CA ASN A 649 -22.83 -29.48 20.48
C ASN A 649 -23.73 -28.44 19.81
N GLU A 650 -24.55 -28.85 18.83
CA GLU A 650 -25.41 -27.94 18.04
C GLU A 650 -26.23 -26.97 18.92
N ALA A 651 -26.79 -27.44 20.05
CA ALA A 651 -27.54 -26.59 20.97
C ALA A 651 -26.71 -25.42 21.57
N SER A 652 -25.43 -25.65 21.90
CA SER A 652 -24.52 -24.58 22.35
C SER A 652 -24.15 -23.64 21.21
N ARG A 653 -23.94 -24.15 19.99
CA ARG A 653 -23.65 -23.34 18.79
C ARG A 653 -24.85 -22.46 18.42
N VAL A 654 -26.07 -22.99 18.56
CA VAL A 654 -27.34 -22.26 18.43
C VAL A 654 -27.47 -21.17 19.51
N ALA A 655 -27.15 -21.46 20.77
CA ALA A 655 -27.16 -20.47 21.85
C ALA A 655 -26.17 -19.32 21.58
N TRP A 656 -24.95 -19.66 21.14
CA TRP A 656 -23.90 -18.72 20.72
C TRP A 656 -24.34 -17.83 19.55
N CYS A 657 -24.90 -18.41 18.47
CA CYS A 657 -25.43 -17.64 17.33
C CYS A 657 -26.54 -16.67 17.76
N ASN A 658 -27.50 -17.15 18.58
CA ASN A 658 -28.59 -16.33 19.12
C ASN A 658 -28.12 -15.14 19.98
N TYR A 659 -26.86 -15.13 20.43
CA TYR A 659 -26.28 -14.03 21.18
C TYR A 659 -25.40 -13.12 20.31
N TYR A 660 -24.51 -13.70 19.51
CA TYR A 660 -23.53 -12.96 18.72
C TYR A 660 -24.17 -12.25 17.53
N ILE A 661 -25.03 -12.93 16.77
CA ILE A 661 -25.58 -12.39 15.52
C ILE A 661 -26.47 -11.15 15.75
N PRO A 662 -27.36 -11.11 16.77
CA PRO A 662 -28.09 -9.89 17.09
C PRO A 662 -27.16 -8.71 17.42
N LYS A 663 -26.04 -8.94 18.11
CA LYS A 663 -25.05 -7.88 18.43
C LYS A 663 -24.31 -7.35 17.21
N LEU A 664 -23.93 -8.23 16.29
CA LEU A 664 -23.37 -7.82 14.99
C LEU A 664 -24.38 -7.00 14.18
N LYS A 665 -25.66 -7.45 14.14
CA LYS A 665 -26.77 -6.72 13.51
C LYS A 665 -26.99 -5.34 14.19
N GLU A 666 -26.98 -5.24 15.51
CA GLU A 666 -27.07 -3.98 16.28
C GLU A 666 -25.87 -3.04 16.07
N ALA A 667 -24.68 -3.59 15.83
CA ALA A 667 -23.48 -2.82 15.50
C ALA A 667 -23.39 -2.39 14.03
N ASN A 668 -24.32 -2.87 13.17
CA ASN A 668 -24.27 -2.76 11.71
C ASN A 668 -23.02 -3.40 11.09
N VAL A 669 -22.56 -4.53 11.67
CA VAL A 669 -21.45 -5.34 11.17
C VAL A 669 -22.02 -6.53 10.39
N PRO A 670 -21.91 -6.56 9.05
CA PRO A 670 -22.24 -7.74 8.26
C PRO A 670 -21.24 -8.85 8.56
N TYR A 671 -21.65 -10.10 8.39
CA TYR A 671 -20.87 -11.26 8.84
C TYR A 671 -20.97 -12.42 7.84
N MET A 672 -19.90 -13.20 7.71
CA MET A 672 -19.82 -14.33 6.78
C MET A 672 -19.31 -15.61 7.47
N TRP A 673 -20.18 -16.61 7.63
CA TRP A 673 -19.82 -17.86 8.30
C TRP A 673 -18.73 -18.62 7.54
N TRP A 674 -17.70 -19.12 8.20
CA TRP A 674 -16.69 -19.99 7.59
C TRP A 674 -17.24 -21.40 7.38
N ASP A 675 -17.76 -21.72 6.19
CA ASP A 675 -18.04 -23.11 5.83
C ASP A 675 -16.84 -23.67 5.09
N ASN A 676 -16.24 -24.72 5.65
CA ASN A 676 -15.13 -25.46 5.06
C ASN A 676 -15.53 -26.90 4.70
N GLY A 677 -16.83 -27.17 4.53
CA GLY A 677 -17.39 -28.47 4.14
C GLY A 677 -17.21 -29.63 5.12
N TYR A 678 -16.40 -29.48 6.18
CA TYR A 678 -16.16 -30.54 7.16
C TYR A 678 -17.28 -30.60 8.19
N VAL A 679 -18.03 -31.71 8.13
CA VAL A 679 -19.13 -32.04 9.05
C VAL A 679 -18.84 -33.31 9.87
N GLU A 680 -17.76 -34.01 9.54
CA GLU A 680 -17.23 -35.20 10.22
C GLU A 680 -15.70 -35.05 10.39
N GLY A 681 -15.08 -35.81 11.30
CA GLY A 681 -13.65 -35.73 11.63
C GLY A 681 -13.36 -35.22 13.05
N GLU A 682 -12.07 -35.13 13.40
CA GLU A 682 -11.60 -34.75 14.75
C GLU A 682 -11.13 -33.28 14.86
N THR A 683 -11.06 -32.54 13.75
CA THR A 683 -10.53 -31.17 13.66
C THR A 683 -11.39 -30.29 12.74
N GLY A 684 -11.39 -28.97 12.97
CA GLY A 684 -11.86 -27.95 12.04
C GLY A 684 -13.28 -28.09 11.48
N LYS A 685 -14.24 -28.70 12.19
CA LYS A 685 -15.59 -28.98 11.65
C LYS A 685 -16.52 -27.76 11.63
N TYR A 686 -16.32 -26.81 10.71
CA TYR A 686 -17.20 -25.64 10.59
C TYR A 686 -18.33 -25.80 9.55
N GLY A 687 -18.36 -26.90 8.80
CA GLY A 687 -19.36 -27.12 7.75
C GLY A 687 -20.81 -27.02 8.25
N LEU A 688 -21.64 -26.29 7.51
CA LEU A 688 -23.10 -26.28 7.64
C LEU A 688 -23.76 -27.18 6.58
N PHE A 689 -23.05 -27.45 5.49
CA PHE A 689 -23.52 -28.23 4.35
C PHE A 689 -22.58 -29.39 4.02
N ASP A 690 -23.15 -30.58 3.78
CA ASP A 690 -22.44 -31.62 3.04
C ASP A 690 -22.41 -31.25 1.55
N ARG A 691 -21.21 -30.96 1.04
CA ARG A 691 -20.98 -30.55 -0.35
C ARG A 691 -21.12 -31.69 -1.36
N ASN A 692 -21.06 -32.96 -0.93
CA ASN A 692 -21.29 -34.11 -1.81
C ASN A 692 -22.78 -34.25 -2.16
N THR A 693 -23.67 -34.04 -1.20
CA THR A 693 -25.13 -34.11 -1.43
C THR A 693 -25.82 -32.75 -1.59
N ASN A 694 -25.10 -31.65 -1.36
CA ASN A 694 -25.61 -30.27 -1.34
C ASN A 694 -26.77 -30.08 -0.34
N LYS A 695 -26.66 -30.67 0.85
CA LYS A 695 -27.69 -30.65 1.90
C LYS A 695 -27.20 -29.95 3.16
N VAL A 696 -28.13 -29.25 3.81
CA VAL A 696 -27.96 -28.72 5.17
C VAL A 696 -27.80 -29.87 6.15
N VAL A 697 -26.78 -29.80 7.01
CA VAL A 697 -26.56 -30.73 8.13
C VAL A 697 -27.19 -30.17 9.40
N PHE A 698 -26.75 -28.99 9.86
CA PHE A 698 -27.23 -28.34 11.08
C PHE A 698 -28.34 -27.33 10.76
N LYS A 699 -29.60 -27.77 10.79
CA LYS A 699 -30.74 -26.94 10.37
C LYS A 699 -31.05 -25.83 11.38
N ASP A 700 -31.06 -26.17 12.66
CA ASP A 700 -31.46 -25.22 13.71
C ASP A 700 -30.39 -24.13 13.85
N LEU A 701 -29.11 -24.52 13.76
CA LEU A 701 -27.99 -23.60 13.65
C LEU A 701 -28.11 -22.69 12.41
N LEU A 702 -28.35 -23.28 11.23
CA LEU A 702 -28.47 -22.53 9.99
C LEU A 702 -29.61 -21.50 10.03
N GLU A 703 -30.76 -21.80 10.64
CA GLU A 703 -31.84 -20.82 10.79
C GLU A 703 -31.44 -19.65 11.72
N THR A 704 -30.65 -19.88 12.78
CA THR A 704 -30.13 -18.79 13.62
C THR A 704 -29.06 -17.93 12.96
N ILE A 705 -28.42 -18.42 11.89
CA ILE A 705 -27.39 -17.68 11.15
C ILE A 705 -27.99 -16.59 10.24
N LYS A 706 -29.28 -16.70 9.90
CA LYS A 706 -29.98 -15.81 8.95
C LYS A 706 -30.48 -14.53 9.61
#